data_AF-A0AA51UI66-F1
#
_entry.id   AF-A0AA51UI66-F1
#
_cell.length_a   1.000
_cell.length_b   1.000
_cell.length_c   1.000
_cell.angle_alpha   90.00
_cell.angle_beta   90.00
_cell.angle_gamma   90.00
#
_symmetry.space_group_name_H-M   'P 1'
#
loop_
_entity.id
_entity.type
_entity.pdbx_description
1 polymer ?
#
loop_
_entity_poly.entity_id
_entity_poly.type
_entity_poly.pdbx_seq_one_letter_code
_entity_poly.pdbx_strand_id
1 'polypeptide(L)'
;MLSNNLKEKNEYLADYFNKPAWANRILFYASIFLSIASIFLFIIVIFKFLFSDFSILNNIIYTQNNATQLNNMGFFDNERYLLSALVQSLAATIALVITLSLVAVQLAAQSYSARVIDVYKRNPDMWILLCIYIFTIFYGLGLTKIIGLGILGNYMEGAIFVAYFMGFFAFVCLVPYILDTLASLKPLTLIQILAKDVTKKRILDYLIIKGQKSDKDPILPIVDVINSALTRNDEETVRNGILELTETTLDIFKLNYVEKNDSDKILKHLIQHIEKIGMEAAEKENENSSISVISALDDIKRKAIELNLEKTTQITEKSLENMKIKVLQHKLESATKSIIQIYKKEGIEEFESGLKNIAPTSTLVISQICMETIEKKMDIAADVGIGAIKDIGLKAVDFENYLALVWIIAEIDNIGVKAATDKNDFIAKTSVKALRHIVEPVFKNEKWLAFERIVYALNNIILAADNKLETTTEAAIDIFATISRWAIENNYEDRIIIDMLKKLEDMANQSIDEKLESQFMSISIAIQNIGTKAADKARVTIMENIIEILEPIGIKAAEQNQIQPQWMVINVFKEMGIKAAENGLKKEKGKYKDSLIKLSHNVDATDAMQEMFIYTSIEEALEDIENAKVKRRNA
;
A
#
# COMPACT_ATOMS: atom_id res chain seq x y z
N MET A 1 32.35 12.60 25.26
CA MET A 1 32.67 11.15 25.16
C MET A 1 32.22 10.35 26.38
N LEU A 2 32.58 10.70 27.63
CA LEU A 2 32.13 9.97 28.84
C LEU A 2 30.59 9.88 29.00
N SER A 3 29.85 10.96 28.67
CA SER A 3 28.38 10.95 28.73
C SER A 3 27.72 10.01 27.70
N ASN A 4 28.33 9.82 26.53
CA ASN A 4 27.76 8.96 25.48
C ASN A 4 28.00 7.49 25.81
N ASN A 5 29.20 7.15 26.32
CA ASN A 5 29.51 5.78 26.76
C ASN A 5 28.65 5.34 27.96
N LEU A 6 28.29 6.27 28.85
CA LEU A 6 27.38 5.98 29.96
C LEU A 6 25.94 5.77 29.45
N LYS A 7 25.49 6.58 28.48
CA LYS A 7 24.16 6.42 27.88
C LYS A 7 24.03 5.07 27.15
N GLU A 8 25.02 4.71 26.35
CA GLU A 8 25.05 3.45 25.60
C GLU A 8 25.10 2.22 26.53
N LYS A 9 25.89 2.28 27.62
CA LYS A 9 25.89 1.21 28.64
C LYS A 9 24.57 1.12 29.40
N ASN A 10 23.92 2.25 29.69
CA ASN A 10 22.61 2.26 30.33
C ASN A 10 21.53 1.66 29.43
N GLU A 11 21.58 1.95 28.12
CA GLU A 11 20.67 1.37 27.12
C GLU A 11 20.88 -0.16 27.01
N TYR A 12 22.13 -0.62 27.02
CA TYR A 12 22.44 -2.05 27.01
C TYR A 12 21.94 -2.77 28.28
N LEU A 13 22.14 -2.18 29.46
CA LEU A 13 21.65 -2.76 30.71
C LEU A 13 20.12 -2.75 30.79
N ALA A 14 19.48 -1.70 30.30
CA ALA A 14 18.02 -1.65 30.18
C ALA A 14 17.49 -2.76 29.25
N ASP A 15 18.09 -2.94 28.07
CA ASP A 15 17.74 -4.02 27.16
C ASP A 15 17.96 -5.41 27.79
N TYR A 16 19.05 -5.57 28.54
CA TYR A 16 19.34 -6.82 29.25
C TYR A 16 18.25 -7.14 30.29
N PHE A 17 17.88 -6.19 31.15
CA PHE A 17 16.84 -6.39 32.18
C PHE A 17 15.42 -6.54 31.62
N ASN A 18 15.17 -5.99 30.43
CA ASN A 18 13.87 -6.08 29.76
C ASN A 18 13.65 -7.43 29.04
N LYS A 19 14.69 -8.26 28.89
CA LYS A 19 14.52 -9.59 28.31
C LYS A 19 13.80 -10.51 29.30
N PRO A 20 12.79 -11.28 28.86
CA PRO A 20 11.96 -12.14 29.73
C PRO A 20 12.69 -13.41 30.21
N ALA A 21 14.02 -13.42 30.21
CA ALA A 21 14.82 -14.52 30.72
C ALA A 21 14.81 -14.52 32.25
N TRP A 22 14.57 -15.69 32.85
CA TRP A 22 14.58 -15.89 34.30
C TRP A 22 15.80 -15.27 34.98
N ALA A 23 17.00 -15.50 34.45
CA ALA A 23 18.23 -14.96 35.02
C ALA A 23 18.24 -13.42 35.06
N ASN A 24 17.79 -12.78 33.97
CA ASN A 24 17.80 -11.32 33.85
C ASN A 24 16.82 -10.68 34.82
N ARG A 25 15.63 -11.27 34.97
CA ARG A 25 14.60 -10.77 35.89
C ARG A 25 14.99 -11.03 37.35
N ILE A 26 15.59 -12.18 37.68
CA ILE A 26 16.16 -12.42 39.02
C ILE A 26 17.21 -11.37 39.37
N LEU A 27 18.14 -11.08 38.44
CA LEU A 27 19.16 -10.04 38.64
C LEU A 27 18.55 -8.65 38.82
N PHE A 28 17.49 -8.33 38.08
CA PHE A 28 16.75 -7.08 38.23
C PHE A 28 16.16 -6.93 39.64
N TYR A 29 15.43 -7.93 40.14
CA TYR A 29 14.87 -7.90 41.50
C TYR A 29 15.97 -7.93 42.58
N ALA A 30 17.08 -8.63 42.36
CA ALA A 30 18.23 -8.60 43.26
C ALA A 30 18.89 -7.21 43.29
N SER A 31 18.95 -6.50 42.17
CA SER A 31 19.44 -5.13 42.11
C SER A 31 18.52 -4.17 42.87
N ILE A 32 17.20 -4.32 42.73
CA ILE A 32 16.22 -3.57 43.54
C ILE A 32 16.45 -3.86 45.03
N PHE A 33 16.59 -5.14 45.39
CA PHE A 33 16.83 -5.56 46.76
C PHE A 33 18.07 -4.90 47.36
N LEU A 34 19.21 -4.97 46.67
CA LEU A 34 20.48 -4.39 47.11
C LEU A 34 20.40 -2.86 47.21
N SER A 35 19.68 -2.21 46.28
CA SER A 35 19.50 -0.76 46.31
C SER A 35 18.69 -0.32 47.53
N ILE A 36 17.56 -0.99 47.80
CA ILE A 36 16.75 -0.69 48.98
C ILE A 36 17.50 -1.07 50.26
N ALA A 37 18.21 -2.20 50.29
CA ALA A 37 19.03 -2.61 51.42
C ALA A 37 20.10 -1.56 51.75
N SER A 38 20.78 -1.01 50.73
CA SER A 38 21.75 0.07 50.91
C SER A 38 21.12 1.33 51.50
N ILE A 39 19.95 1.74 51.00
CA ILE A 39 19.19 2.88 51.56
C ILE A 39 18.81 2.62 53.01
N PHE A 40 18.32 1.42 53.33
CA PHE A 40 17.97 1.04 54.70
C PHE A 40 19.19 1.02 55.61
N LEU A 41 20.31 0.46 55.17
CA LEU A 41 21.57 0.47 55.93
C LEU A 41 22.05 1.90 56.18
N PHE A 42 21.95 2.77 55.19
CA PHE A 42 22.29 4.18 55.33
C PHE A 42 21.38 4.90 56.34
N ILE A 43 20.07 4.64 56.29
CA ILE A 43 19.11 5.15 57.29
C ILE A 43 19.49 4.64 58.69
N ILE A 44 19.80 3.35 58.85
CA ILE A 44 20.22 2.79 60.14
C ILE A 44 21.49 3.49 60.66
N VAL A 45 22.47 3.76 59.79
CA VAL A 45 23.71 4.46 60.15
C VAL A 45 23.39 5.89 60.62
N ILE A 46 22.52 6.61 59.91
CA ILE A 46 22.06 7.96 60.30
C ILE A 46 21.34 7.91 61.65
N PHE A 47 20.41 6.97 61.82
CA PHE A 47 19.67 6.82 63.07
C PHE A 47 20.59 6.51 64.24
N LYS A 48 21.56 5.61 64.06
CA LYS A 48 22.59 5.31 65.06
C LYS A 48 23.45 6.53 65.38
N PHE A 49 23.73 7.38 64.40
CA PHE A 49 24.48 8.61 64.60
C PHE A 49 23.68 9.66 65.39
N LEU A 50 22.38 9.81 65.09
CA LEU A 50 21.50 10.76 65.77
C LEU A 50 21.09 10.29 67.18
N PHE A 51 20.93 8.99 67.36
CA PHE A 51 20.50 8.36 68.60
C PHE A 51 21.57 7.35 69.03
N SER A 52 22.52 7.80 69.85
CA SER A 52 23.64 6.98 70.33
C SER A 52 23.18 5.68 71.05
N ASP A 53 21.98 5.67 71.61
CA ASP A 53 21.39 4.52 72.31
C ASP A 53 20.67 3.54 71.37
N PHE A 54 20.56 3.85 70.07
CA PHE A 54 19.92 3.01 69.07
C PHE A 54 20.82 1.81 68.73
N SER A 55 20.56 0.68 69.38
CA SER A 55 21.47 -0.47 69.45
C SER A 55 21.08 -1.69 68.62
N ILE A 56 20.42 -1.51 67.46
CA ILE A 56 20.06 -2.62 66.53
C ILE A 56 21.25 -3.58 66.24
N LEU A 57 22.49 -3.09 66.30
CA LEU A 57 23.71 -3.85 66.02
C LEU A 57 24.60 -4.14 67.24
N ASN A 58 24.38 -3.48 68.38
CA ASN A 58 25.20 -3.68 69.55
C ASN A 58 24.50 -4.68 70.47
N ASN A 59 24.98 -5.93 70.47
CA ASN A 59 24.65 -7.00 71.41
C ASN A 59 25.03 -6.62 72.87
N ILE A 60 24.54 -5.49 73.38
CA ILE A 60 24.65 -5.20 74.81
C ILE A 60 23.74 -6.20 75.49
N ILE A 61 24.37 -7.02 76.33
CA ILE A 61 23.79 -8.14 77.06
C ILE A 61 22.56 -7.61 77.82
N TYR A 62 21.37 -7.73 77.24
CA TYR A 62 20.14 -7.66 78.00
C TYR A 62 20.12 -8.91 78.87
N THR A 63 20.63 -8.76 80.09
CA THR A 63 20.52 -9.77 81.13
C THR A 63 19.05 -10.15 81.29
N GLN A 64 18.81 -11.46 81.45
CA GLN A 64 17.51 -12.15 81.54
C GLN A 64 16.46 -11.45 82.45
N ASN A 65 16.88 -10.60 83.39
CA ASN A 65 16.01 -9.82 84.27
C ASN A 65 15.25 -8.66 83.58
N ASN A 66 15.72 -8.15 82.44
CA ASN A 66 15.03 -7.07 81.69
C ASN A 66 13.98 -7.61 80.71
N ALA A 67 14.13 -8.86 80.25
CA ALA A 67 13.16 -9.51 79.37
C ALA A 67 11.81 -9.74 80.06
N THR A 68 11.82 -10.09 81.35
CA THR A 68 10.62 -10.20 82.18
C THR A 68 9.96 -8.84 82.42
N GLN A 69 10.72 -7.76 82.55
CA GLN A 69 10.15 -6.41 82.65
C GLN A 69 9.54 -5.91 81.33
N LEU A 70 10.18 -6.16 80.17
CA LEU A 70 9.59 -5.81 78.86
C LEU A 70 8.32 -6.62 78.54
N ASN A 71 8.30 -7.92 78.90
CA ASN A 71 7.08 -8.74 78.79
C ASN A 71 5.94 -8.16 79.65
N ASN A 72 6.23 -7.72 80.87
CA ASN A 72 5.25 -7.09 81.75
C ASN A 72 4.79 -5.69 81.28
N MET A 73 5.50 -5.05 80.34
CA MET A 73 5.15 -3.76 79.74
C MET A 73 4.37 -3.87 78.41
N GLY A 74 4.05 -5.08 77.94
CA GLY A 74 3.22 -5.29 76.73
C GLY A 74 3.92 -4.93 75.40
N PHE A 75 5.23 -4.70 75.40
CA PHE A 75 5.98 -4.30 74.20
C PHE A 75 5.94 -5.39 73.10
N PHE A 76 6.14 -6.65 73.49
CA PHE A 76 6.10 -7.79 72.56
C PHE A 76 4.70 -8.04 71.97
N ASP A 77 3.64 -7.64 72.67
CA ASP A 77 2.27 -7.75 72.15
C ASP A 77 2.02 -6.74 71.02
N ASN A 78 2.57 -5.53 71.13
CA ASN A 78 2.50 -4.52 70.06
C ASN A 78 3.31 -4.93 68.83
N GLU A 79 4.53 -5.44 69.00
CA GLU A 79 5.37 -5.91 67.88
C GLU A 79 4.73 -7.11 67.17
N ARG A 80 4.20 -8.06 67.95
CA ARG A 80 3.48 -9.21 67.41
C ARG A 80 2.22 -8.77 66.66
N TYR A 81 1.50 -7.78 67.18
CA TYR A 81 0.34 -7.21 66.50
C TYR A 81 0.73 -6.55 65.17
N LEU A 82 1.79 -5.73 65.15
CA LEU A 82 2.26 -5.08 63.93
C LEU A 82 2.80 -6.07 62.90
N LEU A 83 3.54 -7.10 63.33
CA LEU A 83 4.04 -8.16 62.46
C LEU A 83 2.90 -9.00 61.88
N SER A 84 1.89 -9.30 62.70
CA SER A 84 0.66 -9.96 62.24
C SER A 84 -0.09 -9.09 61.23
N ALA A 85 -0.20 -7.79 61.47
CA ALA A 85 -0.83 -6.84 60.56
C ALA A 85 -0.04 -6.73 59.24
N LEU A 86 1.30 -6.71 59.30
CA LEU A 86 2.17 -6.74 58.11
C LEU A 86 1.92 -8.01 57.29
N VAL A 87 1.99 -9.18 57.91
CA VAL A 87 1.74 -10.47 57.23
C VAL A 87 0.34 -10.50 56.62
N GLN A 88 -0.68 -10.06 57.35
CA GLN A 88 -2.06 -10.01 56.87
C GLN A 88 -2.19 -9.06 55.67
N SER A 89 -1.54 -7.89 55.71
CA SER A 89 -1.54 -6.93 54.60
C SER A 89 -0.83 -7.52 53.36
N LEU A 90 0.31 -8.18 53.53
CA LEU A 90 1.03 -8.85 52.44
C LEU A 90 0.20 -9.97 51.82
N ALA A 91 -0.46 -10.78 52.65
CA ALA A 91 -1.37 -11.84 52.20
C ALA A 91 -2.57 -11.28 51.43
N ALA A 92 -3.15 -10.16 51.88
CA ALA A 92 -4.24 -9.48 51.18
C ALA A 92 -3.78 -8.87 49.84
N THR A 93 -2.63 -8.21 49.82
CA THR A 93 -2.06 -7.63 48.59
C THR A 93 -1.76 -8.71 47.56
N ILE A 94 -1.08 -9.80 47.92
CA ILE A 94 -0.78 -10.86 46.94
C ILE A 94 -2.06 -11.55 46.45
N ALA A 95 -3.06 -11.74 47.31
CA ALA A 95 -4.36 -12.28 46.89
C ALA A 95 -5.02 -11.37 45.84
N LEU A 96 -5.01 -10.05 46.06
CA LEU A 96 -5.53 -9.06 45.10
C LEU A 96 -4.74 -9.10 43.78
N VAL A 97 -3.41 -9.18 43.85
CA VAL A 97 -2.56 -9.23 42.66
C VAL A 97 -2.82 -10.48 41.84
N ILE A 98 -2.96 -11.64 42.48
CA ILE A 98 -3.32 -12.89 41.83
C ILE A 98 -4.69 -12.78 41.15
N THR A 99 -5.70 -12.22 41.84
CA THR A 99 -7.04 -12.07 41.26
C THR A 99 -7.05 -11.11 40.07
N LEU A 100 -6.40 -9.94 40.17
CA LEU A 100 -6.29 -9.00 39.04
C LEU A 100 -5.52 -9.61 37.87
N SER A 101 -4.43 -10.33 38.13
CA SER A 101 -3.64 -10.98 37.07
C SER A 101 -4.45 -12.06 36.37
N LEU A 102 -5.24 -12.85 37.13
CA LEU A 102 -6.12 -13.86 36.56
C LEU A 102 -7.23 -13.23 35.72
N VAL A 103 -7.83 -12.12 36.17
CA VAL A 103 -8.83 -11.36 35.40
C VAL A 103 -8.21 -10.80 34.12
N ALA A 104 -7.01 -10.23 34.20
CA ALA A 104 -6.28 -9.71 33.04
C ALA A 104 -6.00 -10.82 32.00
N VAL A 105 -5.56 -12.00 32.46
CA VAL A 105 -5.37 -13.19 31.62
C VAL A 105 -6.69 -13.66 31.01
N GLN A 106 -7.78 -13.66 31.78
CA GLN A 106 -9.11 -14.03 31.27
C GLN A 106 -9.59 -13.05 30.19
N LEU A 107 -9.44 -11.74 30.40
CA LEU A 107 -9.81 -10.72 29.42
C LEU A 107 -8.97 -10.85 28.14
N ALA A 108 -7.67 -11.10 28.25
CA ALA A 108 -6.82 -11.37 27.09
C ALA A 108 -7.21 -12.66 26.37
N ALA A 109 -7.53 -13.73 27.11
CA ALA A 109 -7.95 -15.00 26.54
C ALA A 109 -9.30 -14.91 25.82
N GLN A 110 -10.24 -14.14 26.37
CA GLN A 110 -11.54 -13.85 25.75
C GLN A 110 -11.42 -12.93 24.55
N SER A 111 -10.52 -11.94 24.61
CA SER A 111 -10.35 -10.95 23.55
C SER A 111 -9.54 -11.49 22.36
N TYR A 112 -8.67 -12.46 22.56
CA TYR A 112 -7.74 -12.91 21.52
C TYR A 112 -7.80 -14.42 21.27
N SER A 113 -7.44 -15.24 22.27
CA SER A 113 -7.47 -16.70 22.17
C SER A 113 -7.11 -17.34 23.49
N ALA A 114 -7.68 -18.51 23.80
CA ALA A 114 -7.26 -19.32 24.94
C ALA A 114 -5.76 -19.71 24.89
N ARG A 115 -5.13 -19.68 23.70
CA ARG A 115 -3.70 -19.96 23.53
C ARG A 115 -2.79 -18.88 24.13
N VAL A 116 -3.29 -17.66 24.30
CA VAL A 116 -2.54 -16.54 24.91
C VAL A 116 -2.22 -16.79 26.38
N ILE A 117 -3.01 -17.63 27.06
CA ILE A 117 -2.79 -17.99 28.48
C ILE A 117 -1.40 -18.60 28.70
N ASP A 118 -0.91 -19.39 27.74
CA ASP A 118 0.39 -20.07 27.86
C ASP A 118 1.56 -19.08 27.86
N VAL A 119 1.38 -17.88 27.28
CA VAL A 119 2.35 -16.77 27.32
C VAL A 119 2.47 -16.22 28.74
N TYR A 120 1.33 -15.94 29.38
CA TYR A 120 1.31 -15.38 30.74
C TYR A 120 1.89 -16.34 31.78
N LYS A 121 1.64 -17.65 31.64
CA LYS A 121 2.24 -18.67 32.53
C LYS A 121 3.77 -18.69 32.49
N ARG A 122 4.36 -18.31 31.36
CA ARG A 122 5.82 -18.28 31.16
C ARG A 122 6.48 -16.99 31.65
N ASN A 123 5.70 -15.97 32.05
CA ASN A 123 6.27 -14.74 32.54
C ASN A 123 6.95 -14.98 33.92
N PRO A 124 8.29 -14.84 34.03
CA PRO A 124 9.01 -15.10 35.27
C PRO A 124 8.65 -14.11 36.38
N ASP A 125 8.17 -12.91 36.06
CA ASP A 125 7.90 -11.86 37.06
C ASP A 125 6.81 -12.24 38.03
N MET A 126 5.76 -12.88 37.53
CA MET A 126 4.67 -13.39 38.36
C MET A 126 5.19 -14.39 39.40
N TRP A 127 6.04 -15.32 38.96
CA TRP A 127 6.59 -16.36 39.83
C TRP A 127 7.60 -15.81 40.83
N ILE A 128 8.47 -14.89 40.40
CA ILE A 128 9.44 -14.24 41.29
C ILE A 128 8.71 -13.44 42.36
N LEU A 129 7.71 -12.62 41.98
CA LEU A 129 6.90 -11.86 42.92
C LEU A 129 6.20 -12.79 43.92
N LEU A 130 5.56 -13.85 43.43
CA LEU A 130 4.89 -14.83 44.28
C LEU A 130 5.85 -15.47 45.29
N CYS A 131 7.05 -15.86 44.86
CA CYS A 131 8.08 -16.42 45.73
C CYS A 131 8.55 -15.42 46.80
N ILE A 132 8.79 -14.15 46.44
CA ILE A 132 9.18 -13.09 47.39
C ILE A 132 8.11 -12.92 48.48
N TYR A 133 6.83 -12.85 48.07
CA TYR A 133 5.72 -12.68 49.01
C TYR A 133 5.54 -13.91 49.91
N ILE A 134 5.55 -15.12 49.34
CA ILE A 134 5.44 -16.36 50.11
C ILE A 134 6.56 -16.45 51.15
N PHE A 135 7.80 -16.20 50.74
CA PHE A 135 8.95 -16.22 51.64
C PHE A 135 8.82 -15.18 52.76
N THR A 136 8.42 -13.95 52.42
CA THR A 136 8.23 -12.86 53.39
C THR A 136 7.10 -13.17 54.39
N ILE A 137 6.00 -13.75 53.93
CA ILE A 137 4.88 -14.20 54.78
C ILE A 137 5.33 -15.31 55.74
N PHE A 138 6.01 -16.34 55.23
CA PHE A 138 6.52 -17.42 56.08
C PHE A 138 7.54 -16.93 57.10
N TYR A 139 8.43 -16.01 56.70
CA TYR A 139 9.38 -15.38 57.61
C TYR A 139 8.65 -14.60 58.72
N GLY A 140 7.68 -13.76 58.38
CA GLY A 140 6.88 -13.00 59.35
C GLY A 140 6.05 -13.88 60.30
N LEU A 141 5.41 -14.95 59.79
CA LEU A 141 4.69 -15.92 60.62
C LEU A 141 5.63 -16.70 61.54
N GLY A 142 6.77 -17.16 61.01
CA GLY A 142 7.80 -17.86 61.78
C GLY A 142 8.30 -16.99 62.93
N LEU A 143 8.61 -15.72 62.63
CA LEU A 143 9.04 -14.75 63.63
C LEU A 143 7.95 -14.47 64.68
N THR A 144 6.69 -14.32 64.27
CA THR A 144 5.53 -14.18 65.18
C THR A 144 5.45 -15.34 66.18
N LYS A 145 5.66 -16.58 65.71
CA LYS A 145 5.64 -17.77 66.57
C LYS A 145 6.84 -17.81 67.52
N ILE A 146 8.02 -17.43 67.03
CA ILE A 146 9.23 -17.43 67.86
C ILE A 146 9.17 -16.35 68.95
N ILE A 147 8.60 -15.17 68.64
CA ILE A 147 8.29 -14.12 69.62
C ILE A 147 7.38 -14.68 70.71
N GLY A 148 6.31 -15.40 70.34
CA GLY A 148 5.41 -16.04 71.30
C GLY A 148 6.06 -17.11 72.19
N LEU A 149 7.20 -17.68 71.78
CA LEU A 149 7.94 -18.69 72.57
C LEU A 149 9.08 -18.08 73.41
N GLY A 150 9.41 -16.80 73.23
CA GLY A 150 10.46 -16.11 74.00
C GLY A 150 11.90 -16.59 73.72
N ILE A 151 12.15 -17.26 72.59
CA ILE A 151 13.42 -17.97 72.33
C ILE A 151 14.55 -17.03 71.85
N LEU A 152 14.25 -15.93 71.14
CA LEU A 152 15.25 -15.19 70.37
C LEU A 152 16.07 -14.13 71.14
N GLY A 153 15.77 -13.87 72.42
CA GLY A 153 16.53 -12.96 73.29
C GLY A 153 16.95 -11.64 72.60
N ASN A 154 18.26 -11.37 72.58
CA ASN A 154 18.86 -10.11 72.11
C ASN A 154 18.75 -9.87 70.59
N TYR A 155 18.33 -10.85 69.78
CA TYR A 155 18.27 -10.71 68.31
C TYR A 155 16.87 -10.32 67.78
N MET A 156 15.90 -10.09 68.68
CA MET A 156 14.50 -9.83 68.30
C MET A 156 14.31 -8.57 67.46
N GLU A 157 14.85 -7.44 67.91
CA GLU A 157 14.66 -6.15 67.25
C GLU A 157 15.21 -6.15 65.81
N GLY A 158 16.39 -6.76 65.62
CA GLY A 158 16.98 -6.95 64.30
C GLY A 158 16.14 -7.84 63.39
N ALA A 159 15.58 -8.94 63.91
CA ALA A 159 14.73 -9.83 63.12
C ALA A 159 13.41 -9.16 62.71
N ILE A 160 12.81 -8.36 63.61
CA ILE A 160 11.60 -7.58 63.34
C ILE A 160 11.90 -6.50 62.27
N PHE A 161 13.03 -5.82 62.40
CA PHE A 161 13.48 -4.86 61.40
C PHE A 161 13.67 -5.50 60.02
N VAL A 162 14.30 -6.68 59.96
CA VAL A 162 14.43 -7.46 58.72
C VAL A 162 13.06 -7.84 58.16
N ALA A 163 12.08 -8.19 59.01
CA ALA A 163 10.72 -8.48 58.55
C ALA A 163 10.05 -7.26 57.91
N TYR A 164 10.17 -6.07 58.52
CA TYR A 164 9.66 -4.83 57.93
C TYR A 164 10.35 -4.47 56.62
N PHE A 165 11.68 -4.60 56.57
CA PHE A 165 12.44 -4.39 55.35
C PHE A 165 11.98 -5.32 54.22
N MET A 166 11.82 -6.62 54.52
CA MET A 166 11.32 -7.60 53.54
C MET A 166 9.89 -7.27 53.09
N GLY A 167 9.02 -6.83 54.00
CA GLY A 167 7.66 -6.39 53.67
C GLY A 167 7.64 -5.16 52.75
N PHE A 168 8.48 -4.16 53.04
CA PHE A 168 8.63 -2.98 52.20
C PHE A 168 9.21 -3.33 50.82
N PHE A 169 10.25 -4.17 50.78
CA PHE A 169 10.83 -4.68 49.55
C PHE A 169 9.79 -5.40 48.68
N ALA A 170 8.97 -6.27 49.28
CA ALA A 170 7.89 -6.95 48.58
C ALA A 170 6.90 -5.96 47.95
N PHE A 171 6.54 -4.90 48.69
CA PHE A 171 5.66 -3.84 48.18
C PHE A 171 6.31 -3.04 47.02
N VAL A 172 7.61 -2.73 47.10
CA VAL A 172 8.30 -2.03 45.99
C VAL A 172 8.38 -2.91 44.75
N CYS A 173 8.60 -4.22 44.89
CA CYS A 173 8.58 -5.18 43.78
C CYS A 173 7.22 -5.28 43.07
N LEU A 174 6.13 -4.86 43.71
CA LEU A 174 4.81 -4.85 43.10
C LEU A 174 4.69 -3.83 41.95
N VAL A 175 5.33 -2.67 42.09
CA VAL A 175 5.24 -1.58 41.10
C VAL A 175 5.76 -2.02 39.72
N PRO A 176 7.00 -2.54 39.55
CA PRO A 176 7.47 -2.99 38.25
C PRO A 176 6.59 -4.12 37.70
N TYR A 177 6.17 -5.07 38.55
CA TYR A 177 5.26 -6.15 38.13
C TYR A 177 3.95 -5.64 37.52
N ILE A 178 3.28 -4.67 38.17
CA ILE A 178 2.03 -4.09 37.64
C ILE A 178 2.28 -3.40 36.30
N LEU A 179 3.35 -2.60 36.21
CA LEU A 179 3.70 -1.91 34.97
C LEU A 179 3.97 -2.90 33.83
N ASP A 180 4.71 -3.98 34.09
CA ASP A 180 5.02 -5.01 33.10
C ASP A 180 3.78 -5.83 32.70
N THR A 181 2.88 -6.09 33.65
CA THR A 181 1.60 -6.75 33.37
C THR A 181 0.71 -5.85 32.49
N LEU A 182 0.59 -4.56 32.82
CA LEU A 182 -0.16 -3.59 32.01
C LEU A 182 0.46 -3.43 30.60
N ALA A 183 1.78 -3.44 30.50
CA ALA A 183 2.48 -3.39 29.22
C ALA A 183 2.23 -4.65 28.39
N SER A 184 2.17 -5.83 29.02
CA SER A 184 1.91 -7.12 28.37
C SER A 184 0.47 -7.28 27.88
N LEU A 185 -0.48 -6.53 28.44
CA LEU A 185 -1.87 -6.50 27.99
C LEU A 185 -2.07 -5.73 26.69
N LYS A 186 -1.11 -4.90 26.28
CA LYS A 186 -1.18 -4.21 24.99
C LYS A 186 -1.10 -5.25 23.86
N PRO A 187 -2.03 -5.24 22.89
CA PRO A 187 -2.04 -6.20 21.80
C PRO A 187 -0.70 -6.30 21.06
N LEU A 188 -0.04 -5.16 20.81
CA LEU A 188 1.29 -5.11 20.18
C LEU A 188 2.35 -5.90 20.96
N THR A 189 2.46 -5.68 22.28
CA THR A 189 3.43 -6.40 23.13
C THR A 189 3.13 -7.89 23.12
N LEU A 190 1.85 -8.26 23.19
CA LEU A 190 1.44 -9.66 23.15
C LEU A 190 1.82 -10.33 21.82
N ILE A 191 1.56 -9.66 20.70
CA ILE A 191 1.94 -10.12 19.35
C ILE A 191 3.45 -10.32 19.26
N GLN A 192 4.25 -9.36 19.72
CA GLN A 192 5.72 -9.46 19.74
C GLN A 192 6.22 -10.63 20.58
N ILE A 193 5.63 -10.87 21.75
CA ILE A 193 6.01 -12.02 22.59
C ILE A 193 5.66 -13.34 21.88
N LEU A 194 4.49 -13.40 21.23
CA LEU A 194 4.09 -14.58 20.46
C LEU A 194 4.97 -14.80 19.23
N ALA A 195 5.38 -13.73 18.54
CA ALA A 195 6.24 -13.79 17.36
C ALA A 195 7.64 -14.29 17.67
N LYS A 196 8.22 -13.89 18.82
CA LYS A 196 9.49 -14.46 19.32
C LYS A 196 9.45 -15.97 19.50
N ASP A 197 8.26 -16.51 19.74
CA ASP A 197 8.00 -17.94 19.91
C ASP A 197 7.89 -18.68 18.55
N VAL A 198 7.71 -17.95 17.43
CA VAL A 198 7.67 -18.46 16.05
C VAL A 198 9.09 -18.60 15.52
N THR A 199 9.76 -19.68 15.95
CA THR A 199 11.11 -20.00 15.50
C THR A 199 11.11 -21.11 14.45
N LYS A 200 12.15 -21.11 13.60
CA LYS A 200 12.39 -22.16 12.60
C LYS A 200 12.23 -23.56 13.17
N LYS A 201 12.89 -23.82 14.31
CA LYS A 201 12.87 -25.13 14.98
C LYS A 201 11.45 -25.54 15.35
N ARG A 202 10.67 -24.66 15.97
CA ARG A 202 9.30 -25.00 16.40
C ARG A 202 8.35 -25.23 15.23
N ILE A 203 8.48 -24.48 14.14
CA ILE A 203 7.69 -24.73 12.93
C ILE A 203 8.09 -26.07 12.31
N LEU A 204 9.39 -26.37 12.23
CA LEU A 204 9.87 -27.63 11.67
C LEU A 204 9.42 -28.83 12.50
N ASP A 205 9.55 -28.75 13.83
CA ASP A 205 9.07 -29.77 14.77
C ASP A 205 7.56 -30.00 14.55
N TYR A 206 6.77 -28.92 14.44
CA TYR A 206 5.34 -29.01 14.12
C TYR A 206 5.06 -29.69 12.76
N LEU A 207 5.81 -29.34 11.71
CA LEU A 207 5.62 -29.89 10.37
C LEU A 207 6.01 -31.37 10.25
N ILE A 208 7.03 -31.82 11.00
CA ILE A 208 7.49 -33.22 11.02
C ILE A 208 6.49 -34.11 11.78
N ILE A 209 5.97 -33.64 12.91
CA ILE A 209 5.17 -34.45 13.82
C ILE A 209 3.66 -34.44 13.47
N LYS A 210 3.29 -33.94 12.28
CA LYS A 210 1.89 -33.82 11.80
C LYS A 210 1.08 -35.14 11.77
N GLY A 211 1.69 -36.29 12.08
CA GLY A 211 1.06 -37.60 12.27
C GLY A 211 0.88 -38.11 13.72
N GLN A 212 1.44 -37.46 14.75
CA GLN A 212 1.34 -37.93 16.15
C GLN A 212 1.21 -36.77 17.15
N LYS A 213 0.00 -36.43 17.59
CA LYS A 213 -0.30 -35.69 18.85
C LYS A 213 0.65 -34.53 19.24
N SER A 214 1.25 -33.82 18.29
CA SER A 214 2.19 -32.74 18.59
C SER A 214 1.51 -31.39 18.69
N ASP A 215 2.15 -30.55 19.49
CA ASP A 215 1.80 -29.21 19.92
C ASP A 215 1.21 -28.29 18.85
N LYS A 216 0.40 -27.36 19.34
CA LYS A 216 -0.30 -26.30 18.60
C LYS A 216 0.70 -25.54 17.71
N ASP A 217 0.35 -25.38 16.43
CA ASP A 217 1.07 -24.55 15.45
C ASP A 217 1.50 -23.21 16.09
N PRO A 218 2.81 -22.88 16.13
CA PRO A 218 3.32 -21.72 16.85
C PRO A 218 2.82 -20.38 16.28
N ILE A 219 2.33 -20.36 15.04
CA ILE A 219 1.86 -19.14 14.36
C ILE A 219 0.40 -18.85 14.71
N LEU A 220 -0.40 -19.90 14.99
CA LEU A 220 -1.84 -19.75 15.20
C LEU A 220 -2.25 -18.78 16.32
N PRO A 221 -1.56 -18.67 17.47
CA PRO A 221 -1.91 -17.66 18.47
C PRO A 221 -1.92 -16.23 17.92
N ILE A 222 -0.97 -15.90 17.03
CA ILE A 222 -0.90 -14.57 16.40
C ILE A 222 -2.04 -14.42 15.39
N VAL A 223 -2.31 -15.45 14.59
CA VAL A 223 -3.44 -15.47 13.65
C VAL A 223 -4.77 -15.29 14.39
N ASP A 224 -4.97 -15.96 15.53
CA ASP A 224 -6.18 -15.83 16.33
C ASP A 224 -6.34 -14.38 16.86
N VAL A 225 -5.25 -13.74 17.31
CA VAL A 225 -5.24 -12.33 17.74
C VAL A 225 -5.66 -11.43 16.58
N ILE A 226 -5.06 -11.62 15.41
CA ILE A 226 -5.33 -10.85 14.20
C ILE A 226 -6.80 -11.02 13.76
N ASN A 227 -7.30 -12.25 13.66
CA ASN A 227 -8.67 -12.52 13.24
C ASN A 227 -9.70 -11.98 14.24
N SER A 228 -9.39 -12.05 15.54
CA SER A 228 -10.21 -11.44 16.58
C SER A 228 -10.24 -9.92 16.46
N ALA A 229 -9.10 -9.28 16.20
CA ALA A 229 -9.00 -7.85 15.95
C ALA A 229 -9.75 -7.44 14.67
N LEU A 230 -9.60 -8.22 13.60
CA LEU A 230 -10.28 -8.04 12.32
C LEU A 230 -11.81 -8.10 12.49
N THR A 231 -12.31 -9.02 13.31
CA THR A 231 -13.75 -9.12 13.63
C THR A 231 -14.26 -7.90 14.40
N ARG A 232 -13.38 -7.21 15.13
CA ARG A 232 -13.70 -5.98 15.88
C ARG A 232 -13.37 -4.70 15.10
N ASN A 233 -12.90 -4.79 13.86
CA ASN A 233 -12.38 -3.67 13.08
C ASN A 233 -11.28 -2.87 13.80
N ASP A 234 -10.46 -3.54 14.61
CA ASP A 234 -9.25 -2.95 15.21
C ASP A 234 -8.09 -3.06 14.22
N GLU A 235 -8.10 -2.14 13.24
CA GLU A 235 -7.14 -2.13 12.12
C GLU A 235 -5.69 -1.96 12.59
N GLU A 236 -5.46 -1.23 13.69
CA GLU A 236 -4.11 -1.03 14.22
C GLU A 236 -3.53 -2.34 14.75
N THR A 237 -4.31 -3.11 15.51
CA THR A 237 -3.87 -4.43 15.97
C THR A 237 -3.68 -5.41 14.82
N VAL A 238 -4.55 -5.38 13.80
CA VAL A 238 -4.40 -6.22 12.59
C VAL A 238 -3.11 -5.88 11.85
N ARG A 239 -2.88 -4.59 11.57
CA ARG A 239 -1.67 -4.11 10.86
C ARG A 239 -0.40 -4.48 11.63
N ASN A 240 -0.38 -4.26 12.94
CA ASN A 240 0.77 -4.61 13.78
C ASN A 240 1.01 -6.13 13.81
N GLY A 241 -0.04 -6.94 13.82
CA GLY A 241 0.05 -8.39 13.74
C GLY A 241 0.63 -8.89 12.41
N ILE A 242 0.16 -8.33 11.29
CA ILE A 242 0.67 -8.65 9.96
C ILE A 242 2.14 -8.22 9.84
N LEU A 243 2.50 -7.02 10.32
CA LEU A 243 3.86 -6.52 10.30
C LEU A 243 4.82 -7.46 11.05
N GLU A 244 4.47 -7.84 12.28
CA GLU A 244 5.31 -8.74 13.09
C GLU A 244 5.44 -10.14 12.45
N LEU A 245 4.36 -10.68 11.86
CA LEU A 245 4.44 -11.94 11.09
C LEU A 245 5.35 -11.80 9.87
N THR A 246 5.33 -10.65 9.21
CA THR A 246 6.19 -10.35 8.07
C THR A 246 7.64 -10.30 8.51
N GLU A 247 7.97 -9.51 9.53
CA GLU A 247 9.33 -9.41 10.08
C GLU A 247 9.86 -10.76 10.54
N THR A 248 9.03 -11.56 11.23
CA THR A 248 9.38 -12.93 11.63
C THR A 248 9.68 -13.81 10.41
N THR A 249 8.88 -13.72 9.36
CA THR A 249 9.11 -14.45 8.10
C THR A 249 10.41 -14.00 7.45
N LEU A 250 10.68 -12.69 7.44
CA LEU A 250 11.90 -12.11 6.88
C LEU A 250 13.16 -12.49 7.67
N ASP A 251 13.06 -12.61 9.00
CA ASP A 251 14.17 -13.05 9.84
C ASP A 251 14.47 -14.54 9.67
N ILE A 252 13.45 -15.36 9.42
CA ILE A 252 13.64 -16.78 9.05
C ILE A 252 14.40 -16.90 7.72
N PHE A 253 14.21 -15.98 6.77
CA PHE A 253 15.04 -15.94 5.54
C PHE A 253 16.53 -15.66 5.84
N LYS A 254 16.85 -14.80 6.82
CA LYS A 254 18.25 -14.40 7.12
C LYS A 254 19.07 -15.54 7.75
N LEU A 255 18.43 -16.46 8.47
CA LEU A 255 19.08 -17.56 9.20
C LEU A 255 19.53 -18.73 8.28
N ASN A 256 20.05 -18.42 7.10
CA ASN A 256 20.43 -19.32 5.98
C ASN A 256 21.52 -20.36 6.34
N TYR A 257 21.20 -21.33 7.20
CA TYR A 257 22.08 -22.45 7.58
C TYR A 257 21.43 -23.84 7.51
N VAL A 258 20.28 -23.99 6.85
CA VAL A 258 19.57 -25.28 6.74
C VAL A 258 19.34 -25.66 5.29
N GLU A 259 19.25 -26.96 5.04
CA GLU A 259 18.85 -27.56 3.77
C GLU A 259 17.68 -26.80 3.13
N LYS A 260 17.87 -26.37 1.88
CA LYS A 260 16.94 -25.54 1.09
C LYS A 260 15.48 -26.02 1.18
N ASN A 261 15.26 -27.33 1.24
CA ASN A 261 13.92 -27.95 1.27
C ASN A 261 13.12 -27.70 2.55
N ASP A 262 13.76 -27.61 3.72
CA ASP A 262 13.03 -27.41 4.98
C ASP A 262 12.64 -25.93 5.16
N SER A 263 13.51 -25.02 4.73
CA SER A 263 13.20 -23.59 4.66
C SER A 263 11.97 -23.34 3.76
N ASP A 264 11.91 -23.96 2.57
CA ASP A 264 10.77 -23.83 1.66
C ASP A 264 9.44 -24.23 2.32
N LYS A 265 9.41 -25.34 3.09
CA LYS A 265 8.19 -25.81 3.78
C LYS A 265 7.74 -24.86 4.87
N ILE A 266 8.69 -24.33 5.65
CA ILE A 266 8.43 -23.38 6.74
C ILE A 266 7.86 -22.09 6.16
N LEU A 267 8.50 -21.54 5.14
CA LEU A 267 8.08 -20.30 4.48
C LEU A 267 6.71 -20.47 3.81
N LYS A 268 6.48 -21.59 3.13
CA LYS A 268 5.16 -21.92 2.58
C LYS A 268 4.07 -21.88 3.66
N HIS A 269 4.34 -22.47 4.83
CA HIS A 269 3.38 -22.52 5.93
C HIS A 269 3.08 -21.12 6.50
N LEU A 270 4.10 -20.26 6.63
CA LEU A 270 3.94 -18.87 7.05
C LEU A 270 3.14 -18.04 6.04
N ILE A 271 3.52 -18.09 4.77
CA ILE A 271 2.85 -17.36 3.68
C ILE A 271 1.38 -17.77 3.58
N GLN A 272 1.07 -19.05 3.75
CA GLN A 272 -0.33 -19.53 3.73
C GLN A 272 -1.18 -18.96 4.87
N HIS A 273 -0.61 -18.67 6.04
CA HIS A 273 -1.34 -18.01 7.12
C HIS A 273 -1.54 -16.52 6.84
N ILE A 274 -0.52 -15.84 6.30
CA ILE A 274 -0.63 -14.45 5.85
C ILE A 274 -1.70 -14.31 4.75
N GLU A 275 -1.70 -15.20 3.76
CA GLU A 275 -2.72 -15.26 2.71
C GLU A 275 -4.13 -15.44 3.30
N LYS A 276 -4.32 -16.38 4.24
CA LYS A 276 -5.62 -16.60 4.88
C LYS A 276 -6.13 -15.38 5.63
N ILE A 277 -5.24 -14.66 6.33
CA ILE A 277 -5.60 -13.39 7.00
C ILE A 277 -6.08 -12.38 5.94
N GLY A 278 -5.36 -12.27 4.82
CA GLY A 278 -5.75 -11.35 3.74
C GLY A 278 -7.08 -11.72 3.10
N MET A 279 -7.34 -13.00 2.92
CA MET A 279 -8.62 -13.52 2.43
C MET A 279 -9.76 -13.15 3.35
N GLU A 280 -9.61 -13.38 4.66
CA GLU A 280 -10.62 -13.03 5.66
C GLU A 280 -10.83 -11.51 5.76
N ALA A 281 -9.75 -10.72 5.63
CA ALA A 281 -9.83 -9.26 5.58
C ALA A 281 -10.64 -8.79 4.37
N ALA A 282 -10.41 -9.39 3.20
CA ALA A 282 -11.16 -9.05 2.00
C ALA A 282 -12.64 -9.48 2.10
N GLU A 283 -12.94 -10.64 2.70
CA GLU A 283 -14.31 -11.10 2.95
C GLU A 283 -15.10 -10.18 3.86
N LYS A 284 -14.41 -9.56 4.83
CA LYS A 284 -14.99 -8.57 5.75
C LYS A 284 -14.95 -7.15 5.19
N GLU A 285 -14.57 -6.98 3.92
CA GLU A 285 -14.43 -5.69 3.23
C GLU A 285 -13.49 -4.71 3.96
N ASN A 286 -12.53 -5.23 4.74
CA ASN A 286 -11.55 -4.42 5.46
C ASN A 286 -10.35 -4.12 4.56
N GLU A 287 -10.50 -3.08 3.75
CA GLU A 287 -9.55 -2.68 2.73
C GLU A 287 -8.14 -2.38 3.28
N ASN A 288 -8.03 -1.65 4.40
CA ASN A 288 -6.73 -1.32 5.00
C ASN A 288 -5.96 -2.57 5.46
N SER A 289 -6.67 -3.57 5.99
CA SER A 289 -6.08 -4.84 6.40
C SER A 289 -5.66 -5.66 5.17
N SER A 290 -6.48 -5.69 4.11
CA SER A 290 -6.11 -6.33 2.84
C SER A 290 -4.86 -5.69 2.23
N ILE A 291 -4.76 -4.36 2.22
CA ILE A 291 -3.58 -3.62 1.76
C ILE A 291 -2.33 -4.01 2.59
N SER A 292 -2.48 -4.11 3.91
CA SER A 292 -1.38 -4.52 4.80
C SER A 292 -0.87 -5.91 4.47
N VAL A 293 -1.76 -6.87 4.17
CA VAL A 293 -1.37 -8.22 3.73
C VAL A 293 -0.72 -8.20 2.33
N ILE A 294 -1.26 -7.43 1.40
CA ILE A 294 -0.70 -7.29 0.05
C ILE A 294 0.74 -6.74 0.13
N SER A 295 0.98 -5.71 0.93
CA SER A 295 2.32 -5.15 1.16
C SER A 295 3.26 -6.17 1.82
N ALA A 296 2.78 -6.93 2.80
CA ALA A 296 3.56 -7.98 3.44
C ALA A 296 4.00 -9.07 2.45
N LEU A 297 3.08 -9.52 1.59
CA LEU A 297 3.40 -10.50 0.55
C LEU A 297 4.40 -9.93 -0.48
N ASP A 298 4.28 -8.67 -0.87
CA ASP A 298 5.25 -7.99 -1.75
C ASP A 298 6.66 -7.92 -1.12
N ASP A 299 6.76 -7.55 0.16
CA ASP A 299 8.03 -7.52 0.88
C ASP A 299 8.67 -8.91 1.00
N ILE A 300 7.87 -9.94 1.27
CA ILE A 300 8.32 -11.34 1.29
C ILE A 300 8.78 -11.78 -0.10
N LYS A 301 8.03 -11.44 -1.16
CA LYS A 301 8.38 -11.78 -2.55
C LYS A 301 9.71 -11.15 -2.95
N ARG A 302 9.87 -9.84 -2.74
CA ARG A 302 11.12 -9.12 -3.02
C ARG A 302 12.29 -9.74 -2.28
N LYS A 303 12.13 -10.05 -0.99
CA LYS A 303 13.20 -10.67 -0.22
C LYS A 303 13.55 -12.07 -0.72
N ALA A 304 12.56 -12.84 -1.16
CA ALA A 304 12.78 -14.15 -1.77
C ALA A 304 13.55 -14.04 -3.10
N ILE A 305 13.24 -13.05 -3.94
CA ILE A 305 13.96 -12.77 -5.20
C ILE A 305 15.42 -12.40 -4.92
N GLU A 306 15.67 -11.46 -3.99
CA GLU A 306 17.03 -11.06 -3.57
C GLU A 306 17.89 -12.25 -3.15
N LEU A 307 17.27 -13.25 -2.51
CA LEU A 307 17.92 -14.46 -2.00
C LEU A 307 17.88 -15.64 -2.98
N ASN A 308 17.39 -15.46 -4.20
CA ASN A 308 17.22 -16.50 -5.22
C ASN A 308 16.40 -17.72 -4.75
N LEU A 309 15.35 -17.47 -3.94
CA LEU A 309 14.43 -18.48 -3.42
C LEU A 309 13.23 -18.63 -4.37
N GLU A 310 13.48 -19.26 -5.52
CA GLU A 310 12.51 -19.39 -6.62
C GLU A 310 11.17 -20.01 -6.18
N LYS A 311 11.19 -21.10 -5.40
CA LYS A 311 9.96 -21.74 -4.89
C LYS A 311 9.16 -20.82 -3.99
N THR A 312 9.82 -20.07 -3.10
CA THR A 312 9.15 -19.12 -2.21
C THR A 312 8.58 -17.94 -3.01
N THR A 313 9.31 -17.48 -4.03
CA THR A 313 8.83 -16.46 -4.98
C THR A 313 7.54 -16.93 -5.65
N GLN A 314 7.52 -18.13 -6.22
CA GLN A 314 6.33 -18.72 -6.86
C GLN A 314 5.15 -18.89 -5.89
N ILE A 315 5.40 -19.29 -4.64
CA ILE A 315 4.35 -19.42 -3.63
C ILE A 315 3.77 -18.05 -3.28
N THR A 316 4.62 -17.06 -3.06
CA THR A 316 4.19 -15.70 -2.70
C THR A 316 3.43 -15.04 -3.85
N GLU A 317 3.89 -15.23 -5.08
CA GLU A 317 3.21 -14.79 -6.31
C GLU A 317 1.81 -15.41 -6.41
N LYS A 318 1.70 -16.72 -6.16
CA LYS A 318 0.38 -17.38 -6.12
C LYS A 318 -0.52 -16.82 -5.02
N SER A 319 0.03 -16.49 -3.86
CA SER A 319 -0.76 -15.88 -2.78
C SER A 319 -1.21 -14.46 -3.13
N LEU A 320 -0.38 -13.66 -3.81
CA LEU A 320 -0.77 -12.35 -4.36
C LEU A 320 -1.87 -12.48 -5.43
N GLU A 321 -1.78 -13.49 -6.30
CA GLU A 321 -2.80 -13.79 -7.30
C GLU A 321 -4.14 -14.19 -6.65
N ASN A 322 -4.09 -15.03 -5.62
CA ASN A 322 -5.27 -15.39 -4.86
C ASN A 322 -5.89 -14.14 -4.17
N MET A 323 -5.04 -13.27 -3.61
CA MET A 323 -5.48 -11.99 -3.02
C MET A 323 -6.12 -11.07 -4.05
N LYS A 324 -5.55 -10.97 -5.26
CA LYS A 324 -6.12 -10.22 -6.40
C LYS A 324 -7.54 -10.66 -6.71
N ILE A 325 -7.75 -11.97 -6.89
CA ILE A 325 -9.07 -12.54 -7.16
C ILE A 325 -10.07 -12.15 -6.06
N LYS A 326 -9.66 -12.26 -4.79
CA LYS A 326 -10.54 -11.99 -3.65
C LYS A 326 -10.88 -10.50 -3.51
N VAL A 327 -9.88 -9.63 -3.64
CA VAL A 327 -10.04 -8.17 -3.59
C VAL A 327 -10.96 -7.67 -4.71
N LEU A 328 -10.81 -8.21 -5.93
CA LEU A 328 -11.71 -7.92 -7.05
C LEU A 328 -13.10 -8.50 -6.81
N GLN A 329 -13.23 -9.70 -6.24
CA GLN A 329 -14.52 -10.28 -5.88
C GLN A 329 -15.34 -9.36 -4.97
N HIS A 330 -14.69 -8.77 -3.96
CA HIS A 330 -15.31 -7.88 -2.97
C HIS A 330 -15.23 -6.38 -3.32
N LYS A 331 -14.76 -6.03 -4.54
CA LYS A 331 -14.68 -4.64 -5.05
C LYS A 331 -13.88 -3.66 -4.18
N LEU A 332 -12.78 -4.13 -3.57
CA LEU A 332 -11.94 -3.30 -2.70
C LEU A 332 -10.95 -2.46 -3.54
N GLU A 333 -11.36 -1.25 -3.90
CA GLU A 333 -10.69 -0.41 -4.91
C GLU A 333 -9.27 0.05 -4.55
N SER A 334 -9.02 0.49 -3.31
CA SER A 334 -7.69 0.85 -2.80
C SER A 334 -6.78 -0.37 -2.65
N ALA A 335 -7.32 -1.54 -2.30
CA ALA A 335 -6.57 -2.79 -2.29
C ALA A 335 -6.18 -3.21 -3.72
N THR A 336 -7.09 -3.10 -4.69
CA THR A 336 -6.79 -3.35 -6.11
C THR A 336 -5.70 -2.40 -6.62
N LYS A 337 -5.77 -1.10 -6.27
CA LYS A 337 -4.71 -0.13 -6.61
C LYS A 337 -3.36 -0.55 -6.05
N SER A 338 -3.32 -1.08 -4.83
CA SER A 338 -2.07 -1.54 -4.21
C SER A 338 -1.45 -2.70 -4.99
N ILE A 339 -2.27 -3.66 -5.46
CA ILE A 339 -1.82 -4.76 -6.32
C ILE A 339 -1.29 -4.23 -7.66
N ILE A 340 -1.99 -3.27 -8.27
CA ILE A 340 -1.54 -2.63 -9.52
C ILE A 340 -0.19 -1.94 -9.32
N GLN A 341 0.03 -1.24 -8.20
CA GLN A 341 1.31 -0.57 -7.94
C GLN A 341 2.47 -1.56 -7.76
N ILE A 342 2.22 -2.75 -7.18
CA ILE A 342 3.22 -3.82 -7.10
C ILE A 342 3.62 -4.26 -8.50
N TYR A 343 2.66 -4.66 -9.34
CA TYR A 343 2.96 -5.09 -10.70
C TYR A 343 3.55 -3.96 -11.58
N LYS A 344 3.18 -2.70 -11.32
CA LYS A 344 3.81 -1.55 -11.96
C LYS A 344 5.30 -1.49 -11.65
N LYS A 345 5.65 -1.59 -10.38
CA LYS A 345 7.04 -1.56 -9.91
C LYS A 345 7.83 -2.71 -10.53
N GLU A 346 7.27 -3.91 -10.53
CA GLU A 346 7.90 -5.08 -11.14
C GLU A 346 8.14 -4.91 -12.63
N GLY A 347 7.13 -4.46 -13.38
CA GLY A 347 7.28 -4.22 -14.83
C GLY A 347 8.35 -3.17 -15.16
N ILE A 348 8.56 -2.17 -14.28
CA ILE A 348 9.64 -1.18 -14.44
C ILE A 348 11.01 -1.80 -14.10
N GLU A 349 11.13 -2.52 -12.98
CA GLU A 349 12.37 -3.19 -12.54
C GLU A 349 12.84 -4.26 -13.54
N GLU A 350 11.92 -4.92 -14.25
CA GLU A 350 12.22 -5.89 -15.31
C GLU A 350 12.97 -5.26 -16.49
N PHE A 351 12.61 -4.04 -16.89
CA PHE A 351 13.38 -3.31 -17.89
C PHE A 351 14.76 -2.91 -17.37
N GLU A 352 14.85 -2.50 -16.10
CA GLU A 352 16.11 -2.07 -15.48
C GLU A 352 17.11 -3.22 -15.29
N SER A 353 16.61 -4.43 -15.05
CA SER A 353 17.43 -5.65 -14.97
C SER A 353 17.91 -6.19 -16.32
N GLY A 354 17.48 -5.59 -17.44
CA GLY A 354 17.85 -6.01 -18.80
C GLY A 354 17.14 -7.28 -19.27
N LEU A 355 16.10 -7.74 -18.55
CA LEU A 355 15.29 -8.89 -18.91
C LEU A 355 14.30 -8.52 -20.01
N LYS A 356 14.80 -8.48 -21.26
CA LYS A 356 14.07 -7.98 -22.45
C LYS A 356 12.71 -8.64 -22.75
N ASN A 357 12.40 -9.78 -22.13
CA ASN A 357 11.20 -10.59 -22.43
C ASN A 357 10.18 -10.72 -21.29
N ILE A 358 10.39 -10.11 -20.11
CA ILE A 358 9.53 -10.34 -18.93
C ILE A 358 8.49 -9.23 -18.70
N ALA A 359 8.78 -7.98 -19.08
CA ALA A 359 7.83 -6.86 -19.02
C ALA A 359 6.39 -7.11 -19.54
N PRO A 360 6.17 -8.02 -20.53
CA PRO A 360 4.83 -8.43 -20.92
C PRO A 360 4.00 -9.07 -19.80
N THR A 361 4.61 -9.75 -18.82
CA THR A 361 3.88 -10.48 -17.77
C THR A 361 3.19 -9.54 -16.79
N SER A 362 3.90 -8.58 -16.19
CA SER A 362 3.26 -7.62 -15.27
C SER A 362 2.22 -6.76 -15.99
N THR A 363 2.50 -6.37 -17.23
CA THR A 363 1.55 -5.62 -18.07
C THR A 363 0.27 -6.42 -18.33
N LEU A 364 0.40 -7.71 -18.66
CA LEU A 364 -0.73 -8.61 -18.88
C LEU A 364 -1.57 -8.78 -17.60
N VAL A 365 -0.93 -8.93 -16.44
CA VAL A 365 -1.64 -9.04 -15.16
C VAL A 365 -2.39 -7.75 -14.85
N ILE A 366 -1.78 -6.58 -15.02
CA ILE A 366 -2.47 -5.29 -14.84
C ILE A 366 -3.63 -5.15 -15.82
N SER A 367 -3.45 -5.57 -17.08
CA SER A 367 -4.50 -5.56 -18.10
C SER A 367 -5.70 -6.41 -17.69
N GLN A 368 -5.47 -7.64 -17.22
CA GLN A 368 -6.53 -8.50 -16.67
C GLN A 368 -7.26 -7.85 -15.49
N ILE A 369 -6.51 -7.22 -14.57
CA ILE A 369 -7.10 -6.46 -13.45
C ILE A 369 -7.99 -5.33 -14.00
N CYS A 370 -7.50 -4.54 -14.96
CA CYS A 370 -8.27 -3.47 -15.59
C CYS A 370 -9.58 -3.97 -16.18
N MET A 371 -9.54 -5.07 -16.95
CA MET A 371 -10.73 -5.68 -17.56
C MET A 371 -11.77 -6.08 -16.50
N GLU A 372 -11.34 -6.76 -15.43
CA GLU A 372 -12.23 -7.13 -14.32
C GLU A 372 -12.77 -5.91 -13.55
N THR A 373 -11.95 -4.86 -13.36
CA THR A 373 -12.39 -3.63 -12.70
C THR A 373 -13.43 -2.87 -13.51
N ILE A 374 -13.32 -2.84 -14.84
CA ILE A 374 -14.33 -2.25 -15.74
C ILE A 374 -15.66 -2.99 -15.56
N GLU A 375 -15.64 -4.33 -15.61
CA GLU A 375 -16.85 -5.15 -15.44
C GLU A 375 -17.51 -4.95 -14.07
N LYS A 376 -16.71 -4.69 -13.04
CA LYS A 376 -17.18 -4.46 -11.66
C LYS A 376 -17.50 -3.00 -11.35
N LYS A 377 -17.27 -2.08 -12.30
CA LYS A 377 -17.43 -0.61 -12.19
C LYS A 377 -16.53 0.02 -11.12
N MET A 378 -15.25 -0.37 -11.09
CA MET A 378 -14.21 0.16 -10.21
C MET A 378 -13.29 1.11 -10.98
N ASP A 379 -13.87 2.24 -11.42
CA ASP A 379 -13.27 3.14 -12.40
C ASP A 379 -11.92 3.72 -11.95
N ILE A 380 -11.75 4.04 -10.66
CA ILE A 380 -10.49 4.61 -10.17
C ILE A 380 -9.38 3.54 -10.17
N ALA A 381 -9.70 2.28 -9.90
CA ALA A 381 -8.73 1.19 -10.03
C ALA A 381 -8.33 0.96 -11.50
N ALA A 382 -9.29 0.97 -12.42
CA ALA A 382 -9.03 0.85 -13.86
C ALA A 382 -8.15 2.00 -14.39
N ASP A 383 -8.42 3.24 -13.98
CA ASP A 383 -7.64 4.42 -14.33
C ASP A 383 -6.18 4.32 -13.84
N VAL A 384 -5.99 3.90 -12.58
CA VAL A 384 -4.65 3.64 -12.01
C VAL A 384 -3.93 2.52 -12.77
N GLY A 385 -4.64 1.48 -13.18
CA GLY A 385 -4.10 0.39 -13.99
C GLY A 385 -3.63 0.82 -15.38
N ILE A 386 -4.43 1.61 -16.09
CA ILE A 386 -4.03 2.19 -17.38
C ILE A 386 -2.82 3.12 -17.19
N GLY A 387 -2.84 3.94 -16.13
CA GLY A 387 -1.70 4.79 -15.77
C GLY A 387 -0.41 3.99 -15.54
N ALA A 388 -0.52 2.84 -14.86
CA ALA A 388 0.60 1.93 -14.64
C ALA A 388 1.13 1.32 -15.94
N ILE A 389 0.26 0.79 -16.81
CA ILE A 389 0.64 0.24 -18.12
C ILE A 389 1.32 1.30 -18.98
N LYS A 390 0.82 2.53 -18.97
CA LYS A 390 1.42 3.68 -19.64
C LYS A 390 2.83 3.97 -19.12
N ASP A 391 3.03 3.99 -17.80
CA ASP A 391 4.35 4.25 -17.20
C ASP A 391 5.35 3.13 -17.56
N ILE A 392 4.92 1.87 -17.59
CA ILE A 392 5.72 0.73 -18.08
C ILE A 392 6.06 0.92 -19.57
N GLY A 393 5.09 1.35 -20.40
CA GLY A 393 5.28 1.66 -21.82
C GLY A 393 6.31 2.76 -22.06
N LEU A 394 6.28 3.83 -21.27
CA LEU A 394 7.30 4.89 -21.34
C LEU A 394 8.69 4.34 -21.00
N LYS A 395 8.81 3.49 -19.99
CA LYS A 395 10.08 2.82 -19.66
C LYS A 395 10.57 1.91 -20.78
N ALA A 396 9.66 1.22 -21.48
CA ALA A 396 10.00 0.42 -22.65
C ALA A 396 10.62 1.27 -23.79
N VAL A 397 10.15 2.51 -23.96
CA VAL A 397 10.73 3.46 -24.91
C VAL A 397 12.14 3.86 -24.48
N ASP A 398 12.35 4.17 -23.20
CA ASP A 398 13.66 4.56 -22.66
C ASP A 398 14.74 3.49 -22.87
N PHE A 399 14.35 2.21 -22.81
CA PHE A 399 15.24 1.06 -23.03
C PHE A 399 15.26 0.53 -24.48
N GLU A 400 14.63 1.25 -25.42
CA GLU A 400 14.55 0.87 -26.83
C GLU A 400 13.94 -0.54 -27.07
N ASN A 401 13.06 -1.01 -26.18
CA ASN A 401 12.41 -2.33 -26.28
C ASN A 401 11.06 -2.23 -27.00
N TYR A 402 11.12 -2.00 -28.31
CA TYR A 402 9.92 -1.73 -29.11
C TYR A 402 9.00 -2.94 -29.29
N LEU A 403 9.53 -4.16 -29.18
CA LEU A 403 8.68 -5.35 -29.19
C LEU A 403 7.76 -5.31 -27.97
N ALA A 404 8.33 -5.13 -26.76
CA ALA A 404 7.54 -5.01 -25.54
C ALA A 404 6.55 -3.83 -25.62
N LEU A 405 6.96 -2.71 -26.21
CA LEU A 405 6.09 -1.55 -26.39
C LEU A 405 4.86 -1.86 -27.26
N VAL A 406 5.02 -2.58 -28.37
CA VAL A 406 3.90 -2.99 -29.24
C VAL A 406 2.90 -3.85 -28.46
N TRP A 407 3.39 -4.75 -27.62
CA TRP A 407 2.54 -5.55 -26.72
C TRP A 407 1.82 -4.68 -25.68
N ILE A 408 2.53 -3.73 -25.04
CA ILE A 408 1.94 -2.80 -24.08
C ILE A 408 0.83 -1.96 -24.71
N ILE A 409 1.04 -1.45 -25.94
CA ILE A 409 0.01 -0.73 -26.70
C ILE A 409 -1.19 -1.63 -26.98
N ALA A 410 -0.96 -2.91 -27.30
CA ALA A 410 -2.05 -3.87 -27.50
C ALA A 410 -2.87 -4.11 -26.22
N GLU A 411 -2.25 -4.08 -25.05
CA GLU A 411 -2.99 -4.17 -23.79
C GLU A 411 -3.83 -2.91 -23.52
N ILE A 412 -3.31 -1.70 -23.79
CA ILE A 412 -4.11 -0.46 -23.68
C ILE A 412 -5.29 -0.46 -24.68
N ASP A 413 -5.06 -0.97 -25.91
CA ASP A 413 -6.10 -1.18 -26.93
C ASP A 413 -7.22 -2.08 -26.39
N ASN A 414 -6.87 -3.27 -25.88
CA ASN A 414 -7.84 -4.23 -25.34
C ASN A 414 -8.68 -3.62 -24.20
N ILE A 415 -8.05 -2.90 -23.28
CA ILE A 415 -8.73 -2.23 -22.16
C ILE A 415 -9.65 -1.12 -22.67
N GLY A 416 -9.18 -0.28 -23.60
CA GLY A 416 -9.95 0.81 -24.18
C GLY A 416 -11.16 0.30 -24.95
N VAL A 417 -11.00 -0.75 -25.76
CA VAL A 417 -12.10 -1.39 -26.52
C VAL A 417 -13.13 -1.98 -25.57
N LYS A 418 -12.70 -2.65 -24.50
CA LYS A 418 -13.61 -3.21 -23.48
C LYS A 418 -14.38 -2.10 -22.75
N ALA A 419 -13.69 -1.05 -22.30
CA ALA A 419 -14.32 0.11 -21.68
C ALA A 419 -15.35 0.77 -22.61
N ALA A 420 -15.00 0.93 -23.88
CA ALA A 420 -15.89 1.52 -24.88
C ALA A 420 -17.13 0.65 -25.13
N THR A 421 -16.94 -0.67 -25.28
CA THR A 421 -18.03 -1.65 -25.44
C THR A 421 -18.98 -1.64 -24.23
N ASP A 422 -18.43 -1.52 -23.02
CA ASP A 422 -19.20 -1.44 -21.77
C ASP A 422 -19.74 -0.02 -21.49
N LYS A 423 -19.59 0.92 -22.44
CA LYS A 423 -20.03 2.33 -22.39
C LYS A 423 -19.43 3.15 -21.24
N ASN A 424 -18.21 2.80 -20.84
CA ASN A 424 -17.44 3.52 -19.84
C ASN A 424 -16.53 4.58 -20.50
N ASP A 425 -17.12 5.75 -20.82
CA ASP A 425 -16.43 6.87 -21.49
C ASP A 425 -15.19 7.33 -20.72
N PHE A 426 -15.25 7.36 -19.39
CA PHE A 426 -14.12 7.80 -18.57
C PHE A 426 -12.87 6.91 -18.80
N ILE A 427 -13.02 5.59 -18.72
CA ILE A 427 -11.90 4.65 -18.86
C ILE A 427 -11.44 4.50 -20.31
N ALA A 428 -12.37 4.54 -21.28
CA ALA A 428 -12.02 4.54 -22.69
C ALA A 428 -11.19 5.79 -23.04
N LYS A 429 -11.61 6.98 -22.56
CA LYS A 429 -10.85 8.22 -22.69
C LYS A 429 -9.49 8.18 -21.98
N THR A 430 -9.40 7.60 -20.79
CA THR A 430 -8.10 7.41 -20.11
C THR A 430 -7.16 6.55 -20.96
N SER A 431 -7.66 5.47 -21.57
CA SER A 431 -6.88 4.61 -22.48
C SER A 431 -6.35 5.39 -23.68
N VAL A 432 -7.20 6.21 -24.30
CA VAL A 432 -6.83 7.11 -25.40
C VAL A 432 -5.75 8.12 -24.96
N LYS A 433 -5.89 8.73 -23.78
CA LYS A 433 -4.87 9.64 -23.22
C LYS A 433 -3.56 8.93 -22.91
N ALA A 434 -3.60 7.69 -22.42
CA ALA A 434 -2.39 6.90 -22.19
C ALA A 434 -1.63 6.66 -23.51
N LEU A 435 -2.34 6.31 -24.58
CA LEU A 435 -1.74 6.20 -25.92
C LEU A 435 -1.10 7.52 -26.37
N ARG A 436 -1.76 8.67 -26.15
CA ARG A 436 -1.18 10.00 -26.44
C ARG A 436 0.18 10.21 -25.79
N HIS A 437 0.33 9.83 -24.52
CA HIS A 437 1.58 10.02 -23.79
C HIS A 437 2.71 9.14 -24.34
N ILE A 438 2.39 7.98 -24.93
CA ILE A 438 3.36 7.07 -25.54
C ILE A 438 3.76 7.53 -26.96
N VAL A 439 2.83 8.15 -27.70
CA VAL A 439 3.04 8.61 -29.08
C VAL A 439 4.28 9.50 -29.22
N GLU A 440 4.43 10.51 -28.38
CA GLU A 440 5.48 11.51 -28.56
C GLU A 440 6.90 10.90 -28.43
N PRO A 441 7.22 10.10 -27.39
CA PRO A 441 8.48 9.37 -27.31
C PRO A 441 8.70 8.36 -28.45
N VAL A 442 7.65 7.67 -28.89
CA VAL A 442 7.73 6.72 -30.03
C VAL A 442 8.13 7.45 -31.31
N PHE A 443 7.56 8.62 -31.52
CA PHE A 443 7.81 9.40 -32.72
C PHE A 443 9.22 9.99 -32.73
N LYS A 444 9.67 10.56 -31.60
CA LYS A 444 11.04 11.09 -31.46
C LYS A 444 12.13 10.05 -31.77
N ASN A 445 11.84 8.77 -31.57
CA ASN A 445 12.77 7.68 -31.84
C ASN A 445 12.58 7.01 -33.22
N GLU A 446 11.68 7.51 -34.07
CA GLU A 446 11.40 6.98 -35.42
C GLU A 446 10.92 5.52 -35.44
N LYS A 447 10.08 5.13 -34.47
CA LYS A 447 9.71 3.72 -34.25
C LYS A 447 8.36 3.39 -34.87
N TRP A 448 8.42 3.19 -36.19
CA TRP A 448 7.26 3.03 -37.06
C TRP A 448 6.28 1.92 -36.66
N LEU A 449 6.77 0.75 -36.25
CA LEU A 449 5.88 -0.37 -35.89
C LEU A 449 5.02 -0.06 -34.65
N ALA A 450 5.60 0.58 -33.63
CA ALA A 450 4.85 1.00 -32.44
C ALA A 450 3.85 2.10 -32.79
N PHE A 451 4.23 3.00 -33.69
CA PHE A 451 3.35 4.03 -34.20
C PHE A 451 2.11 3.47 -34.92
N GLU A 452 2.30 2.56 -35.89
CA GLU A 452 1.20 1.90 -36.60
C GLU A 452 0.25 1.20 -35.60
N ARG A 453 0.83 0.56 -34.57
CA ARG A 453 0.05 -0.09 -33.52
C ARG A 453 -0.80 0.91 -32.72
N ILE A 454 -0.30 2.12 -32.45
CA ILE A 454 -1.09 3.16 -31.75
C ILE A 454 -2.24 3.64 -32.63
N VAL A 455 -1.99 3.91 -33.91
CA VAL A 455 -3.05 4.33 -34.86
C VAL A 455 -4.14 3.26 -34.93
N TYR A 456 -3.74 1.99 -35.00
CA TYR A 456 -4.65 0.85 -34.97
C TYR A 456 -5.47 0.79 -33.67
N ALA A 457 -4.81 0.94 -32.52
CA ALA A 457 -5.47 0.95 -31.21
C ALA A 457 -6.51 2.08 -31.06
N LEU A 458 -6.16 3.31 -31.46
CA LEU A 458 -7.09 4.44 -31.43
C LEU A 458 -8.33 4.16 -32.28
N ASN A 459 -8.12 3.62 -33.50
CA ASN A 459 -9.21 3.26 -34.40
C ASN A 459 -10.13 2.19 -33.79
N ASN A 460 -9.57 1.15 -33.16
CA ASN A 460 -10.37 0.12 -32.50
C ASN A 460 -11.22 0.67 -31.35
N ILE A 461 -10.65 1.53 -30.50
CA ILE A 461 -11.36 2.14 -29.38
C ILE A 461 -12.52 3.01 -29.89
N ILE A 462 -12.29 3.81 -30.94
CA ILE A 462 -13.34 4.62 -31.59
C ILE A 462 -14.46 3.73 -32.14
N LEU A 463 -14.12 2.68 -32.89
CA LEU A 463 -15.11 1.76 -33.45
C LEU A 463 -15.94 1.09 -32.35
N ALA A 464 -15.30 0.70 -31.25
CA ALA A 464 -15.97 0.11 -30.10
C ALA A 464 -16.85 1.11 -29.33
N ALA A 465 -16.53 2.40 -29.37
CA ALA A 465 -17.35 3.45 -28.79
C ALA A 465 -18.66 3.67 -29.56
N ASP A 466 -18.76 3.17 -30.80
CA ASP A 466 -19.93 3.30 -31.68
C ASP A 466 -20.41 4.76 -31.76
N ASN A 467 -19.45 5.69 -31.72
CA ASN A 467 -19.60 7.13 -31.62
C ASN A 467 -20.50 7.68 -30.48
N LYS A 468 -20.92 6.83 -29.54
CA LYS A 468 -21.78 7.23 -28.40
C LYS A 468 -20.99 7.77 -27.21
N LEU A 469 -19.67 7.58 -27.21
CA LEU A 469 -18.76 8.07 -26.18
C LEU A 469 -18.03 9.30 -26.70
N GLU A 470 -18.78 10.41 -26.79
CA GLU A 470 -18.35 11.67 -27.40
C GLU A 470 -16.95 12.09 -26.93
N THR A 471 -16.69 12.08 -25.62
CA THR A 471 -15.43 12.60 -25.10
C THR A 471 -14.22 11.67 -25.31
N THR A 472 -14.45 10.36 -25.47
CA THR A 472 -13.43 9.39 -25.92
C THR A 472 -13.10 9.63 -27.40
N THR A 473 -14.12 9.76 -28.24
CA THR A 473 -13.95 9.95 -29.68
C THR A 473 -13.23 11.27 -29.98
N GLU A 474 -13.62 12.36 -29.33
CA GLU A 474 -12.94 13.66 -29.42
C GLU A 474 -11.46 13.56 -29.01
N ALA A 475 -11.16 12.84 -27.91
CA ALA A 475 -9.79 12.67 -27.45
C ALA A 475 -8.94 11.90 -28.49
N ALA A 476 -9.52 10.91 -29.17
CA ALA A 476 -8.83 10.15 -30.20
C ALA A 476 -8.60 10.99 -31.47
N ILE A 477 -9.58 11.81 -31.87
CA ILE A 477 -9.47 12.77 -32.98
C ILE A 477 -8.35 13.78 -32.72
N ASP A 478 -8.25 14.34 -31.51
CA ASP A 478 -7.18 15.27 -31.13
C ASP A 478 -5.80 14.62 -31.23
N ILE A 479 -5.69 13.32 -30.92
CA ILE A 479 -4.44 12.57 -31.06
C ILE A 479 -4.09 12.38 -32.53
N PHE A 480 -5.02 11.99 -33.41
CA PHE A 480 -4.76 11.91 -34.85
C PHE A 480 -4.30 13.25 -35.42
N ALA A 481 -4.93 14.36 -35.01
CA ALA A 481 -4.53 15.70 -35.42
C ALA A 481 -3.12 16.05 -34.93
N THR A 482 -2.82 15.76 -33.66
CA THR A 482 -1.51 16.04 -33.04
C THR A 482 -0.40 15.25 -33.72
N ILE A 483 -0.64 13.96 -33.94
CA ILE A 483 0.29 13.07 -34.64
C ILE A 483 0.56 13.59 -36.06
N SER A 484 -0.50 13.87 -36.82
CA SER A 484 -0.40 14.33 -38.20
C SER A 484 0.39 15.64 -38.31
N ARG A 485 0.12 16.59 -37.42
CA ARG A 485 0.89 17.86 -37.37
C ARG A 485 2.37 17.61 -37.08
N TRP A 486 2.69 16.74 -36.13
CA TRP A 486 4.07 16.42 -35.80
C TRP A 486 4.79 15.74 -36.98
N ALA A 487 4.10 14.83 -37.66
CA ALA A 487 4.61 14.17 -38.87
C ALA A 487 4.95 15.19 -39.97
N ILE A 488 4.05 16.16 -40.20
CA ILE A 488 4.25 17.27 -41.15
C ILE A 488 5.44 18.15 -40.74
N GLU A 489 5.56 18.48 -39.44
CA GLU A 489 6.62 19.37 -38.93
C GLU A 489 8.01 18.84 -39.20
N ASN A 490 8.16 17.53 -39.07
CA ASN A 490 9.41 16.80 -39.16
C ASN A 490 9.61 16.11 -40.52
N ASN A 491 8.78 16.42 -41.52
CA ASN A 491 8.90 15.93 -42.90
C ASN A 491 8.80 14.40 -43.09
N TYR A 492 8.05 13.69 -42.24
CA TYR A 492 7.78 12.25 -42.44
C TYR A 492 6.98 11.98 -43.71
N GLU A 493 6.89 10.72 -44.15
CA GLU A 493 6.19 10.35 -45.38
C GLU A 493 4.70 10.75 -45.37
N ASP A 494 4.22 11.36 -46.47
CA ASP A 494 2.82 11.79 -46.63
C ASP A 494 1.84 10.63 -46.43
N ARG A 495 2.23 9.40 -46.78
CA ARG A 495 1.40 8.19 -46.68
C ARG A 495 0.79 8.02 -45.28
N ILE A 496 1.59 8.29 -44.25
CA ILE A 496 1.21 8.16 -42.84
C ILE A 496 0.05 9.10 -42.52
N ILE A 497 0.17 10.33 -42.99
CA ILE A 497 -0.80 11.39 -42.75
C ILE A 497 -2.07 11.11 -43.55
N ILE A 498 -1.92 10.61 -44.78
CA ILE A 498 -3.04 10.19 -45.63
C ILE A 498 -3.83 9.04 -44.99
N ASP A 499 -3.15 8.04 -44.40
CA ASP A 499 -3.83 6.93 -43.74
C ASP A 499 -4.64 7.40 -42.51
N MET A 500 -4.12 8.37 -41.74
CA MET A 500 -4.87 9.00 -40.65
C MET A 500 -6.03 9.87 -41.16
N LEU A 501 -5.84 10.60 -42.24
CA LEU A 501 -6.90 11.40 -42.87
C LEU A 501 -8.06 10.53 -43.35
N LYS A 502 -7.79 9.35 -43.92
CA LYS A 502 -8.83 8.37 -44.28
C LYS A 502 -9.60 7.87 -43.06
N LYS A 503 -8.96 7.73 -41.90
CA LYS A 503 -9.67 7.41 -40.67
C LYS A 503 -10.58 8.55 -40.21
N LEU A 504 -10.12 9.79 -40.31
CA LEU A 504 -10.96 10.95 -40.04
C LEU A 504 -12.11 11.08 -41.05
N GLU A 505 -11.90 10.71 -42.32
CA GLU A 505 -12.93 10.63 -43.35
C GLU A 505 -14.01 9.60 -42.99
N ASP A 506 -13.62 8.37 -42.66
CA ASP A 506 -14.54 7.30 -42.24
C ASP A 506 -15.40 7.78 -41.06
N MET A 507 -14.76 8.40 -40.06
CA MET A 507 -15.45 8.94 -38.88
C MET A 507 -16.39 10.10 -39.22
N ALA A 508 -15.98 11.02 -40.09
CA ALA A 508 -16.80 12.17 -40.48
C ALA A 508 -18.05 11.73 -41.25
N ASN A 509 -17.89 10.75 -42.15
CA ASN A 509 -19.00 10.15 -42.87
C ASN A 509 -20.01 9.50 -41.92
N GLN A 510 -19.52 8.77 -40.92
CA GLN A 510 -20.37 8.16 -39.90
C GLN A 510 -21.05 9.21 -39.01
N SER A 511 -20.33 10.26 -38.58
CA SER A 511 -20.93 11.36 -37.78
C SER A 511 -22.05 12.08 -38.53
N ILE A 512 -21.93 12.25 -39.86
CA ILE A 512 -23.04 12.74 -40.68
C ILE A 512 -24.20 11.76 -40.63
N ASP A 513 -23.98 10.48 -40.94
CA ASP A 513 -25.07 9.49 -40.99
C ASP A 513 -25.83 9.35 -39.65
N GLU A 514 -25.12 9.52 -38.54
CA GLU A 514 -25.65 9.42 -37.18
C GLU A 514 -26.07 10.78 -36.59
N LYS A 515 -25.89 11.89 -37.31
CA LYS A 515 -26.19 13.28 -36.87
C LYS A 515 -25.45 13.70 -35.60
N LEU A 516 -24.17 13.35 -35.50
CA LEU A 516 -23.29 13.65 -34.36
C LEU A 516 -22.49 14.93 -34.61
N GLU A 517 -23.16 16.08 -34.52
CA GLU A 517 -22.61 17.39 -34.89
C GLU A 517 -21.33 17.75 -34.11
N SER A 518 -21.28 17.46 -32.81
CA SER A 518 -20.12 17.77 -31.96
C SER A 518 -18.87 16.97 -32.35
N GLN A 519 -19.05 15.69 -32.65
CA GLN A 519 -17.96 14.85 -33.17
C GLN A 519 -17.49 15.36 -34.54
N PHE A 520 -18.42 15.68 -35.44
CA PHE A 520 -18.08 16.23 -36.75
C PHE A 520 -17.30 17.55 -36.63
N MET A 521 -17.64 18.39 -35.65
CA MET A 521 -16.91 19.62 -35.33
C MET A 521 -15.47 19.32 -34.95
N SER A 522 -15.25 18.37 -34.04
CA SER A 522 -13.92 17.96 -33.63
C SER A 522 -13.09 17.39 -34.80
N ILE A 523 -13.72 16.62 -35.69
CA ILE A 523 -13.06 16.09 -36.91
C ILE A 523 -12.69 17.23 -37.86
N SER A 524 -13.60 18.18 -38.09
CA SER A 524 -13.36 19.34 -38.96
C SER A 524 -12.20 20.19 -38.45
N ILE A 525 -12.17 20.47 -37.14
CA ILE A 525 -11.07 21.19 -36.49
C ILE A 525 -9.75 20.42 -36.63
N ALA A 526 -9.78 19.09 -36.45
CA ALA A 526 -8.60 18.24 -36.66
C ALA A 526 -8.07 18.32 -38.09
N ILE A 527 -8.94 18.15 -39.10
CA ILE A 527 -8.57 18.21 -40.52
C ILE A 527 -8.06 19.61 -40.88
N GLN A 528 -8.70 20.68 -40.41
CA GLN A 528 -8.23 22.06 -40.59
C GLN A 528 -6.84 22.26 -40.01
N ASN A 529 -6.58 21.78 -38.80
CA ASN A 529 -5.28 21.88 -38.14
C ASN A 529 -4.18 21.12 -38.90
N ILE A 530 -4.51 19.97 -39.49
CA ILE A 530 -3.59 19.21 -40.35
C ILE A 530 -3.32 19.99 -41.64
N GLY A 531 -4.38 20.47 -42.29
CA GLY A 531 -4.32 21.16 -43.57
C GLY A 531 -3.58 22.49 -43.54
N THR A 532 -3.87 23.32 -42.53
CA THR A 532 -3.15 24.58 -42.31
C THR A 532 -1.66 24.33 -42.07
N LYS A 533 -1.31 23.28 -41.32
CA LYS A 533 0.08 22.92 -41.09
C LYS A 533 0.76 22.37 -42.35
N ALA A 534 0.05 21.60 -43.16
CA ALA A 534 0.52 21.13 -44.46
C ALA A 534 0.81 22.30 -45.39
N ALA A 535 -0.07 23.31 -45.42
CA ALA A 535 0.14 24.53 -46.20
C ALA A 535 1.39 25.31 -45.76
N ASP A 536 1.62 25.45 -44.44
CA ASP A 536 2.84 26.09 -43.91
C ASP A 536 4.13 25.39 -44.32
N LYS A 537 4.08 24.06 -44.46
CA LYS A 537 5.20 23.23 -44.90
C LYS A 537 5.18 22.94 -46.40
N ALA A 538 4.28 23.54 -47.17
CA ALA A 538 4.08 23.30 -48.60
C ALA A 538 3.92 21.81 -48.97
N ARG A 539 3.25 21.02 -48.12
CA ARG A 539 2.97 19.59 -48.35
C ARG A 539 1.71 19.43 -49.21
N VAL A 540 1.87 19.70 -50.51
CA VAL A 540 0.78 19.73 -51.50
C VAL A 540 -0.03 18.43 -51.54
N THR A 541 0.61 17.25 -51.49
CA THR A 541 -0.09 15.95 -51.53
C THR A 541 -1.14 15.82 -50.43
N ILE A 542 -0.80 16.25 -49.20
CA ILE A 542 -1.70 16.19 -48.05
C ILE A 542 -2.88 17.15 -48.25
N MET A 543 -2.59 18.37 -48.72
CA MET A 543 -3.61 19.37 -48.99
C MET A 543 -4.61 18.89 -50.05
N GLU A 544 -4.12 18.24 -51.11
CA GLU A 544 -4.96 17.64 -52.15
C GLU A 544 -5.84 16.51 -51.58
N ASN A 545 -5.30 15.62 -50.76
CA ASN A 545 -6.09 14.56 -50.11
C ASN A 545 -7.18 15.13 -49.17
N ILE A 546 -6.90 16.22 -48.45
CA ILE A 546 -7.92 16.85 -47.60
C ILE A 546 -9.08 17.38 -48.44
N ILE A 547 -8.81 17.94 -49.62
CA ILE A 547 -9.87 18.38 -50.55
C ILE A 547 -10.69 17.16 -51.02
N GLU A 548 -10.01 16.09 -51.43
CA GLU A 548 -10.65 14.86 -51.91
C GLU A 548 -11.55 14.21 -50.83
N ILE A 549 -11.21 14.38 -49.56
CA ILE A 549 -11.99 13.87 -48.42
C ILE A 549 -13.17 14.81 -48.08
N LEU A 550 -12.91 16.11 -47.92
CA LEU A 550 -13.91 17.04 -47.40
C LEU A 550 -14.98 17.43 -48.43
N GLU A 551 -14.66 17.44 -49.72
CA GLU A 551 -15.62 17.83 -50.77
C GLU A 551 -16.83 16.85 -50.81
N PRO A 552 -16.64 15.52 -50.89
CA PRO A 552 -17.75 14.57 -50.80
C PRO A 552 -18.51 14.64 -49.47
N ILE A 553 -17.81 14.83 -48.36
CA ILE A 553 -18.41 14.95 -47.02
C ILE A 553 -19.32 16.18 -46.95
N GLY A 554 -18.88 17.33 -47.47
CA GLY A 554 -19.68 18.56 -47.51
C GLY A 554 -20.91 18.43 -48.42
N ILE A 555 -20.79 17.74 -49.55
CA ILE A 555 -21.92 17.43 -50.44
C ILE A 555 -22.92 16.52 -49.71
N LYS A 556 -22.44 15.44 -49.08
CA LYS A 556 -23.28 14.51 -48.31
C LYS A 556 -24.02 15.22 -47.17
N ALA A 557 -23.35 16.13 -46.45
CA ALA A 557 -23.97 16.95 -45.42
C ALA A 557 -25.11 17.82 -45.98
N ALA A 558 -24.89 18.44 -47.17
CA ALA A 558 -25.89 19.23 -47.85
C ALA A 558 -27.11 18.39 -48.27
N GLU A 559 -26.88 17.23 -48.89
CA GLU A 559 -27.94 16.27 -49.28
C GLU A 559 -28.78 15.82 -48.08
N GLN A 560 -28.16 15.67 -46.91
CA GLN A 560 -28.84 15.30 -45.67
C GLN A 560 -29.42 16.50 -44.89
N ASN A 561 -29.39 17.71 -45.46
CA ASN A 561 -29.84 18.96 -44.82
C ASN A 561 -29.15 19.23 -43.45
N GLN A 562 -27.87 18.88 -43.32
CA GLN A 562 -27.07 19.10 -42.10
C GLN A 562 -26.18 20.33 -42.23
N ILE A 563 -26.75 21.49 -41.86
CA ILE A 563 -26.13 22.81 -42.06
C ILE A 563 -24.83 22.96 -41.26
N GLN A 564 -24.79 22.49 -40.02
CA GLN A 564 -23.61 22.63 -39.16
C GLN A 564 -22.40 21.88 -39.77
N PRO A 565 -22.49 20.58 -40.12
CA PRO A 565 -21.43 19.90 -40.86
C PRO A 565 -21.05 20.58 -42.18
N GLN A 566 -22.02 21.02 -42.98
CA GLN A 566 -21.74 21.69 -44.24
C GLN A 566 -20.97 23.01 -44.04
N TRP A 567 -21.40 23.82 -43.08
CA TRP A 567 -20.74 25.08 -42.71
C TRP A 567 -19.32 24.84 -42.20
N MET A 568 -19.09 23.80 -41.39
CA MET A 568 -17.76 23.44 -40.92
C MET A 568 -16.82 23.07 -42.06
N VAL A 569 -17.28 22.32 -43.06
CA VAL A 569 -16.48 22.01 -44.26
C VAL A 569 -16.11 23.29 -45.03
N ILE A 570 -17.07 24.21 -45.21
CA ILE A 570 -16.82 25.51 -45.86
C ILE A 570 -15.76 26.29 -45.09
N ASN A 571 -15.85 26.33 -43.76
CA ASN A 571 -14.88 27.03 -42.92
C ASN A 571 -13.48 26.39 -43.00
N VAL A 572 -13.39 25.06 -43.05
CA VAL A 572 -12.12 24.36 -43.24
C VAL A 572 -11.48 24.73 -44.57
N PHE A 573 -12.26 24.74 -45.67
CA PHE A 573 -11.79 25.16 -46.99
C PHE A 573 -11.38 26.64 -47.04
N LYS A 574 -12.13 27.53 -46.39
CA LYS A 574 -11.79 28.94 -46.21
C LYS A 574 -10.40 29.09 -45.59
N GLU A 575 -10.21 28.51 -44.40
CA GLU A 575 -8.98 28.65 -43.60
C GLU A 575 -7.76 28.04 -44.31
N MET A 576 -7.93 26.87 -44.93
CA MET A 576 -6.87 26.23 -45.69
C MET A 576 -6.55 26.98 -47.00
N GLY A 577 -7.55 27.53 -47.68
CA GLY A 577 -7.38 28.33 -48.88
C GLY A 577 -6.63 29.64 -48.61
N ILE A 578 -6.97 30.34 -47.51
CA ILE A 578 -6.24 31.52 -47.03
C ILE A 578 -4.78 31.12 -46.76
N LYS A 579 -4.56 30.02 -46.04
CA LYS A 579 -3.21 29.55 -45.70
C LYS A 579 -2.37 29.17 -46.92
N ALA A 580 -2.98 28.55 -47.92
CA ALA A 580 -2.36 28.25 -49.21
C ALA A 580 -1.95 29.53 -49.94
N ALA A 581 -2.84 30.54 -49.98
CA ALA A 581 -2.57 31.84 -50.58
C ALA A 581 -1.43 32.60 -49.87
N GLU A 582 -1.43 32.62 -48.53
CA GLU A 582 -0.37 33.21 -47.72
C GLU A 582 1.00 32.60 -48.06
N ASN A 583 1.05 31.28 -48.25
CA ASN A 583 2.27 30.53 -48.56
C ASN A 583 2.62 30.49 -50.06
N GLY A 584 1.85 31.17 -50.92
CA GLY A 584 2.12 31.27 -52.37
C GLY A 584 1.76 30.02 -53.18
N LEU A 585 0.96 29.11 -52.62
CA LEU A 585 0.50 27.86 -53.24
C LEU A 585 -0.70 28.12 -54.16
N LYS A 586 -0.44 28.76 -55.31
CA LYS A 586 -1.50 29.26 -56.21
C LYS A 586 -2.42 28.17 -56.76
N LYS A 587 -1.88 27.00 -57.07
CA LYS A 587 -2.65 25.88 -57.63
C LYS A 587 -3.62 25.34 -56.58
N GLU A 588 -3.13 25.14 -55.37
CA GLU A 588 -3.89 24.61 -54.24
C GLU A 588 -4.95 25.62 -53.78
N LYS A 589 -4.62 26.92 -53.73
CA LYS A 589 -5.59 28.02 -53.56
C LYS A 589 -6.76 27.87 -54.55
N GLY A 590 -6.46 27.68 -55.84
CA GLY A 590 -7.47 27.49 -56.89
C GLY A 590 -8.39 26.30 -56.59
N LYS A 591 -7.82 25.16 -56.20
CA LYS A 591 -8.60 23.96 -55.87
C LYS A 591 -9.58 24.16 -54.71
N TYR A 592 -9.19 24.86 -53.64
CA TYR A 592 -10.14 25.16 -52.55
C TYR A 592 -11.31 26.05 -53.01
N LYS A 593 -11.05 27.04 -53.88
CA LYS A 593 -12.11 27.85 -54.48
C LYS A 593 -13.04 26.99 -55.35
N ASP A 594 -12.48 26.12 -56.17
CA ASP A 594 -13.26 25.23 -57.04
C ASP A 594 -14.16 24.30 -56.20
N SER A 595 -13.65 23.75 -55.09
CA SER A 595 -14.44 22.93 -54.16
C SER A 595 -15.55 23.71 -53.44
N LEU A 596 -15.28 24.96 -53.04
CA LEU A 596 -16.32 25.85 -52.48
C LEU A 596 -17.44 26.15 -53.50
N ILE A 597 -17.08 26.40 -54.76
CA ILE A 597 -18.06 26.60 -55.85
C ILE A 597 -18.89 25.33 -56.06
N LYS A 598 -18.27 24.15 -56.06
CA LYS A 598 -19.02 22.89 -56.14
C LYS A 598 -19.99 22.71 -54.96
N LEU A 599 -19.58 23.05 -53.74
CA LEU A 599 -20.47 23.02 -52.58
C LEU A 599 -21.66 23.97 -52.74
N SER A 600 -21.46 25.17 -53.31
CA SER A 600 -22.56 26.11 -53.56
C SER A 600 -23.61 25.57 -54.52
N HIS A 601 -23.23 24.74 -55.49
CA HIS A 601 -24.18 24.12 -56.43
C HIS A 601 -25.00 22.98 -55.82
N ASN A 602 -24.62 22.48 -54.63
CA ASN A 602 -25.29 21.37 -53.95
C ASN A 602 -26.07 21.83 -52.71
N VAL A 603 -26.26 23.14 -52.53
CA VAL A 603 -27.09 23.68 -51.45
C VAL A 603 -28.55 23.52 -51.86
N ASP A 604 -29.16 22.40 -51.45
CA ASP A 604 -30.61 22.16 -51.56
C ASP A 604 -31.17 22.06 -50.14
N ALA A 605 -31.26 23.22 -49.47
CA ALA A 605 -31.82 23.30 -48.13
C ALA A 605 -33.34 23.47 -48.21
N THR A 606 -34.04 22.65 -47.44
CA THR A 606 -35.51 22.74 -47.31
C THR A 606 -36.01 24.07 -46.72
N ASP A 607 -35.12 24.86 -46.13
CA ASP A 607 -35.36 26.20 -45.58
C ASP A 607 -34.50 27.24 -46.29
N ALA A 608 -35.15 28.20 -46.96
CA ALA A 608 -34.50 29.29 -47.68
C ALA A 608 -33.56 30.14 -46.81
N MET A 609 -33.80 30.23 -45.50
CA MET A 609 -32.92 30.97 -44.59
C MET A 609 -31.59 30.22 -44.37
N GLN A 610 -31.64 28.89 -44.30
CA GLN A 610 -30.48 28.03 -44.14
C GLN A 610 -29.67 27.98 -45.44
N GLU A 611 -30.36 27.91 -46.58
CA GLU A 611 -29.76 28.04 -47.91
C GLU A 611 -28.98 29.35 -48.02
N MET A 612 -29.62 30.49 -47.71
CA MET A 612 -29.01 31.81 -47.77
C MET A 612 -27.78 31.92 -46.84
N PHE A 613 -27.82 31.33 -45.65
CA PHE A 613 -26.68 31.31 -44.72
C PHE A 613 -25.46 30.59 -45.31
N ILE A 614 -25.67 29.43 -45.95
CA ILE A 614 -24.59 28.66 -46.58
C ILE A 614 -24.02 29.41 -47.78
N TYR A 615 -24.85 29.97 -48.67
CA TYR A 615 -24.37 30.78 -49.80
C TYR A 615 -23.54 31.97 -49.35
N THR A 616 -24.03 32.72 -48.35
CA THR A 616 -23.30 33.87 -47.80
C THR A 616 -21.94 33.45 -47.23
N SER A 617 -21.89 32.30 -46.53
CA SER A 617 -20.64 31.76 -45.98
C SER A 617 -19.64 31.36 -47.06
N ILE A 618 -20.11 30.84 -48.21
CA ILE A 618 -19.27 30.48 -49.35
C ILE A 618 -18.73 31.73 -50.05
N GLU A 619 -19.57 32.75 -50.28
CA GLU A 619 -19.14 34.02 -50.88
C GLU A 619 -18.07 34.70 -50.03
N GLU A 620 -18.28 34.78 -48.72
CA GLU A 620 -17.30 35.31 -47.77
C GLU A 620 -15.99 34.51 -47.82
N ALA A 621 -16.07 33.17 -47.83
CA ALA A 621 -14.89 32.31 -47.93
C ALA A 621 -14.10 32.55 -49.24
N LEU A 622 -14.79 32.69 -50.37
CA LEU A 622 -14.17 32.96 -51.66
C LEU A 622 -13.49 34.33 -51.70
N GLU A 623 -14.13 35.35 -51.14
CA GLU A 623 -13.59 36.70 -51.02
C GLU A 623 -12.33 36.72 -50.15
N ASP A 624 -12.38 36.08 -48.98
CA ASP A 624 -11.25 36.02 -48.05
C ASP A 624 -10.04 35.28 -48.65
N ILE A 625 -10.28 34.15 -49.33
CA ILE A 625 -9.23 33.44 -50.07
C ILE A 625 -8.64 34.32 -51.18
N GLU A 626 -9.45 35.13 -51.86
CA GLU A 626 -8.97 36.00 -52.93
C GLU A 626 -8.10 37.14 -52.40
N ASN A 627 -8.53 37.74 -51.30
CA ASN A 627 -7.88 38.88 -50.65
C ASN A 627 -6.65 38.50 -49.82
N ALA A 628 -6.46 37.22 -49.49
CA ALA A 628 -5.30 36.72 -48.76
C ALA A 628 -3.99 37.06 -49.48
N LYS A 629 -3.17 37.91 -48.85
CA LYS A 629 -1.89 38.37 -49.39
C LYS A 629 -0.80 37.34 -49.13
N VAL A 630 0.06 37.12 -50.12
CA VAL A 630 1.28 36.31 -49.97
C VAL A 630 2.14 36.89 -48.84
N LYS A 631 2.47 36.08 -47.83
CA LYS A 631 3.47 36.45 -46.82
C LYS A 631 4.80 36.57 -47.54
N ARG A 632 5.34 37.78 -47.62
CA ARG A 632 6.74 37.99 -48.00
C ARG A 632 7.58 37.26 -46.96
N ARG A 633 8.15 36.10 -47.31
CA ARG A 633 9.18 35.46 -46.50
C ARG A 633 10.31 36.48 -46.36
N ASN A 634 10.48 37.03 -45.15
CA ASN A 634 11.70 37.73 -44.81
C ASN A 634 12.81 36.69 -44.93
N ALA A 635 13.64 36.86 -45.95
CA ALA A 635 14.72 35.96 -46.32
C ALA A 635 15.78 35.87 -45.22
#